data_AF-A0AAD2JKA6-F1
#
_entry.id   AF-A0AAD2JKA6-F1
#
_cell.length_a   1.000
_cell.length_b   1.000
_cell.length_c   1.000
_cell.angle_alpha   90.00
_cell.angle_beta   90.00
_cell.angle_gamma   90.00
#
_symmetry.space_group_name_H-M   'P 1'
#
loop_
_entity.id
_entity.type
_entity.pdbx_description
1 polymer ?
#
loop_
_entity_poly.entity_id
_entity_poly.type
_entity_poly.pdbx_seq_one_letter_code
_entity_poly.pdbx_strand_id
1 'polypeptide(L)'
;MQSSNNRPSPSKRQRMETSSHDGETQSEDDWSMFRLFQELLLNGTTPQTPQDMPMQINPSSLPKSLLQSGQLRNNISKWSTIFVNHGFRTSLISSPRQGISVYKDSFALEDVNKTDMNGDSSTVGRIFLVAMFALHPHQEEMEKVYKMYLRNLYSLFLFCQRMRQVSRKDGDQLEEIVREEEKLLCGLLLLSKKPTCTREGIEDERRKRMEEISASIPSRIPTFLQEIHNAHPQQHRIEVLEHEYQRICSRTSTLSNALVTLFQSQHQSSIDNMVFKASPSVSKYERIAIYLYDAELDHKKPPHFLFLPSLHVALTKGPGTIVETMMDFFWSQMLNQGYYATLALKRMLHNDLANFFRSGLTGSISLPLLQMHAHFAPTAPLSLYLYGKAGSGKSSLVRNFPSALEATIERFADSEMLVRFVKQNLNKKHETLELELELRPNNNDLSVMSIIQGRRMTMGQSKPGLVVVNLEEMPNNEPAADPNQLQVAKLISQRFGGRTGDYNKQSKVPRNSEKRGIQNDASLVTLFTSNYILDPECLEAMKRLPLFNNLSAHEIVAVSGADRMAFAQAYLQNCVNNHITDRKVTTCIEGTMQINAGDTRPIVRHLRMLAAYIGELVPVASIDCNGSIQAMVKHVDSRWRVQVGTQSLELQVGPNLNLYPTNEALFEFKRCKSVNLLRQKYGTILGEKELHIILNFWLSKTLAPAVIVSNKHGIINRVLGAVRELKGVTCFTGVDSSKYKMTKSLYDPRDTPNLRDDILKVGRGATVAVELNCPSSDSQLCIREMIEDSPSMTAFSTSRSALHKEGLLFLIHVTGTITPEVKSRASIIL
;
A
#
# COMPACT_ATOMS: atom_id res chain seq x y z
N MET A 1 62.52 -2.88 45.91
CA MET A 1 61.56 -3.67 46.72
C MET A 1 60.24 -3.74 45.98
N GLN A 2 59.91 -4.87 45.38
CA GLN A 2 58.55 -5.40 45.27
C GLN A 2 58.62 -6.77 44.58
N SER A 3 58.16 -7.77 45.33
CA SER A 3 58.16 -9.18 44.99
C SER A 3 56.85 -9.58 44.32
N SER A 4 56.99 -10.30 43.21
CA SER A 4 56.20 -11.45 42.75
C SER A 4 54.94 -11.86 43.51
N ASN A 5 53.85 -12.11 42.75
CA ASN A 5 53.19 -13.41 42.80
C ASN A 5 52.47 -13.75 41.49
N ASN A 6 52.90 -14.87 40.90
CA ASN A 6 52.34 -15.57 39.75
C ASN A 6 51.14 -16.43 40.16
N ARG A 7 50.17 -16.61 39.25
CA ARG A 7 49.57 -17.91 38.93
C ARG A 7 48.87 -17.92 37.56
N PRO A 8 48.83 -19.06 36.85
CA PRO A 8 48.68 -19.12 35.39
C PRO A 8 47.27 -19.49 34.90
N SER A 9 47.00 -19.12 33.66
CA SER A 9 45.85 -19.49 32.84
C SER A 9 46.03 -20.87 32.17
N PRO A 10 44.97 -21.68 31.99
CA PRO A 10 45.04 -22.87 31.16
C PRO A 10 44.47 -22.63 29.74
N SER A 11 45.29 -23.06 28.79
CA SER A 11 45.08 -23.45 27.40
C SER A 11 43.64 -23.57 26.84
N LYS A 12 43.40 -22.80 25.77
CA LYS A 12 42.36 -23.09 24.76
C LYS A 12 42.75 -24.32 23.94
N ARG A 13 41.95 -25.39 24.01
CA ARG A 13 41.87 -26.41 22.96
C ARG A 13 40.91 -25.92 21.88
N GLN A 14 41.43 -25.63 20.70
CA GLN A 14 40.63 -25.52 19.47
C GLN A 14 40.23 -26.93 19.04
N ARG A 15 38.92 -27.18 18.94
CA ARG A 15 38.36 -28.29 18.17
C ARG A 15 37.76 -27.66 16.91
N MET A 16 38.35 -27.98 15.75
CA MET A 16 37.68 -27.83 14.47
C MET A 16 36.56 -28.87 14.43
N GLU A 17 35.31 -28.43 14.35
CA GLU A 17 34.21 -29.25 13.85
C GLU A 17 33.59 -28.51 12.66
N THR A 18 33.58 -29.25 11.57
CA THR A 18 33.13 -28.90 10.23
C THR A 18 31.62 -28.77 10.16
N SER A 19 31.18 -27.82 9.34
CA SER A 19 29.80 -27.50 9.01
C SER A 19 29.06 -28.58 8.21
N SER A 20 27.74 -28.40 8.15
CA SER A 20 26.77 -28.81 7.12
C SER A 20 25.94 -30.07 7.40
N HIS A 21 24.78 -29.88 8.04
CA HIS A 21 23.49 -30.56 7.78
C HIS A 21 22.38 -29.86 8.60
N ASP A 22 22.01 -28.62 8.22
CA ASP A 22 20.89 -27.86 8.83
C ASP A 22 19.83 -27.45 7.78
N GLY A 23 19.71 -28.21 6.68
CA GLY A 23 18.84 -27.86 5.55
C GLY A 23 17.48 -28.56 5.50
N GLU A 24 17.29 -29.68 6.19
CA GLU A 24 16.13 -30.56 5.95
C GLU A 24 15.11 -30.63 7.11
N THR A 25 15.48 -30.23 8.33
CA THR A 25 14.59 -30.31 9.50
C THR A 25 13.57 -29.17 9.60
N GLN A 26 13.77 -28.04 8.90
CA GLN A 26 12.80 -26.93 8.89
C GLN A 26 11.49 -27.25 8.14
N SER A 27 11.49 -28.25 7.26
CA SER A 27 10.36 -28.56 6.37
C SER A 27 9.24 -29.36 7.05
N GLU A 28 9.55 -30.23 8.01
CA GLU A 28 8.56 -31.07 8.70
C GLU A 28 7.75 -30.28 9.76
N ASP A 29 8.38 -29.31 10.42
CA ASP A 29 7.73 -28.47 11.44
C ASP A 29 6.64 -27.58 10.84
N ASP A 30 6.86 -27.02 9.64
CA ASP A 30 5.90 -26.17 8.91
C ASP A 30 4.55 -26.87 8.61
N TRP A 31 4.57 -28.19 8.37
CA TRP A 31 3.38 -28.97 7.98
C TRP A 31 2.58 -29.52 9.16
N SER A 32 3.24 -29.78 10.29
CA SER A 32 2.55 -30.10 11.55
C SER A 32 1.62 -28.95 11.97
N MET A 33 2.08 -27.71 11.80
CA MET A 33 1.34 -26.48 12.09
C MET A 33 0.20 -26.23 11.10
N PHE A 34 0.38 -26.63 9.84
CA PHE A 34 -0.67 -26.62 8.83
C PHE A 34 -1.83 -27.56 9.20
N ARG A 35 -1.54 -28.79 9.67
CA ARG A 35 -2.58 -29.74 10.13
C ARG A 35 -3.35 -29.20 11.32
N LEU A 36 -2.65 -28.63 12.30
CA LEU A 36 -3.26 -27.98 13.45
C LEU A 36 -4.25 -26.87 13.01
N PHE A 37 -3.87 -26.02 12.07
CA PHE A 37 -4.76 -24.98 11.53
C PHE A 37 -5.99 -25.56 10.80
N GLN A 38 -5.81 -26.63 10.02
CA GLN A 38 -6.93 -27.30 9.35
C GLN A 38 -7.90 -27.93 10.35
N GLU A 39 -7.41 -28.52 11.43
CA GLU A 39 -8.24 -29.04 12.52
C GLU A 39 -9.00 -27.92 13.23
N LEU A 40 -8.34 -26.79 13.48
CA LEU A 40 -8.95 -25.61 14.12
C LEU A 40 -10.03 -24.96 13.25
N LEU A 41 -9.84 -24.84 11.92
CA LEU A 41 -10.83 -24.29 11.00
C LEU A 41 -11.99 -25.26 10.68
N LEU A 42 -11.70 -26.54 10.46
CA LEU A 42 -12.71 -27.51 10.01
C LEU A 42 -13.59 -28.03 11.15
N ASN A 43 -13.08 -28.07 12.38
CA ASN A 43 -13.88 -28.43 13.56
C ASN A 43 -14.73 -27.25 14.08
N GLY A 44 -14.33 -26.00 13.81
CA GLY A 44 -15.10 -24.81 14.19
C GLY A 44 -16.22 -24.41 13.22
N THR A 45 -16.25 -24.96 12.01
CA THR A 45 -17.22 -24.60 10.94
C THR A 45 -18.39 -25.58 10.80
N THR A 46 -18.36 -26.71 11.51
CA THR A 46 -19.54 -27.58 11.63
C THR A 46 -20.47 -27.00 12.70
N PRO A 47 -21.72 -26.62 12.38
CA PRO A 47 -22.69 -26.27 13.41
C PRO A 47 -22.93 -27.53 14.25
N GLN A 48 -22.44 -27.54 15.49
CA GLN A 48 -22.93 -28.49 16.47
C GLN A 48 -24.41 -28.18 16.68
N THR A 49 -25.28 -29.08 16.21
CA THR A 49 -26.68 -29.12 16.62
C THR A 49 -26.70 -29.16 18.15
N PRO A 50 -27.46 -28.26 18.83
CA PRO A 50 -27.54 -28.27 20.28
C PRO A 50 -28.41 -29.46 20.69
N GLN A 51 -27.78 -30.63 20.85
CA GLN A 51 -28.34 -31.73 21.60
C GLN A 51 -27.48 -31.91 22.84
N ASP A 52 -28.16 -31.87 23.99
CA ASP A 52 -27.69 -32.16 25.34
C ASP A 52 -26.96 -31.05 26.11
N MET A 53 -27.75 -30.08 26.57
CA MET A 53 -27.55 -29.40 27.86
C MET A 53 -28.82 -29.61 28.71
N PRO A 54 -28.75 -30.21 29.92
CA PRO A 54 -29.91 -30.37 30.78
C PRO A 54 -30.19 -29.10 31.59
N MET A 55 -31.47 -28.94 31.95
CA MET A 55 -32.10 -27.89 32.77
C MET A 55 -32.47 -26.57 32.05
N GLN A 56 -33.67 -26.57 31.48
CA GLN A 56 -34.47 -25.36 31.32
C GLN A 56 -34.94 -24.87 32.70
N ILE A 57 -34.45 -23.70 33.12
CA ILE A 57 -35.14 -22.88 34.12
C ILE A 57 -35.88 -21.78 33.36
N ASN A 58 -37.19 -21.71 33.58
CA ASN A 58 -38.13 -20.84 32.89
C ASN A 58 -37.86 -19.35 33.24
N PRO A 59 -37.43 -18.48 32.30
CA PRO A 59 -36.95 -17.12 32.61
C PRO A 59 -38.07 -16.07 32.64
N SER A 60 -39.34 -16.46 32.73
CA SER A 60 -40.48 -15.54 32.61
C SER A 60 -40.85 -14.74 33.87
N SER A 61 -40.01 -14.70 34.91
CA SER A 61 -40.33 -14.02 36.18
C SER A 61 -39.26 -13.06 36.72
N LEU A 62 -38.29 -12.62 35.93
CA LEU A 62 -37.30 -11.62 36.37
C LEU A 62 -37.51 -10.24 35.69
N PRO A 63 -37.38 -9.13 36.43
CA PRO A 63 -37.47 -7.78 35.86
C PRO A 63 -36.44 -7.60 34.73
N LYS A 64 -36.86 -7.02 33.60
CA LYS A 64 -35.98 -6.76 32.43
C LYS A 64 -34.75 -5.91 32.76
N SER A 65 -34.75 -5.17 33.87
CA SER A 65 -33.61 -4.41 34.38
C SER A 65 -32.49 -5.25 35.03
N LEU A 66 -32.73 -6.53 35.34
CA LEU A 66 -31.73 -7.46 35.89
C LEU A 66 -31.18 -8.48 34.86
N LEU A 67 -31.78 -8.56 33.68
CA LEU A 67 -31.43 -9.54 32.64
C LEU A 67 -30.34 -9.04 31.67
N GLN A 68 -30.15 -7.73 31.52
CA GLN A 68 -29.23 -7.16 30.50
C GLN A 68 -27.81 -6.90 31.05
N SER A 69 -27.67 -6.34 32.27
CA SER A 69 -26.37 -6.22 32.97
C SER A 69 -25.69 -7.56 33.31
N GLY A 70 -26.44 -8.67 33.23
CA GLY A 70 -25.93 -10.03 33.35
C GLY A 70 -25.19 -10.53 32.10
N GLN A 71 -25.54 -10.05 30.90
CA GLN A 71 -24.99 -10.61 29.65
C GLN A 71 -23.49 -10.30 29.48
N LEU A 72 -23.05 -9.07 29.79
CA LEU A 72 -21.63 -8.73 29.77
C LEU A 72 -20.86 -9.55 30.81
N ARG A 73 -21.34 -9.62 32.05
CA ARG A 73 -20.71 -10.41 33.12
C ARG A 73 -20.62 -11.89 32.77
N ASN A 74 -21.68 -12.44 32.17
CA ASN A 74 -21.69 -13.83 31.69
C ASN A 74 -20.67 -14.04 30.57
N ASN A 75 -20.56 -13.11 29.62
CA ASN A 75 -19.56 -13.18 28.55
C ASN A 75 -18.13 -13.08 29.09
N ILE A 76 -17.88 -12.18 30.05
CA ILE A 76 -16.59 -12.02 30.73
C ILE A 76 -16.24 -13.30 31.51
N SER A 77 -17.19 -13.84 32.26
CA SER A 77 -17.01 -15.09 32.99
C SER A 77 -16.71 -16.25 32.04
N LYS A 78 -17.46 -16.37 30.94
CA LYS A 78 -17.26 -17.39 29.91
C LYS A 78 -15.85 -17.32 29.31
N TRP A 79 -15.41 -16.14 28.91
CA TRP A 79 -14.05 -15.94 28.39
C TRP A 79 -13.00 -16.30 29.45
N SER A 80 -13.18 -15.86 30.70
CA SER A 80 -12.26 -16.18 31.79
C SER A 80 -12.17 -17.69 32.03
N THR A 81 -13.30 -18.40 32.04
CA THR A 81 -13.35 -19.87 32.15
C THR A 81 -12.62 -20.54 30.99
N ILE A 82 -12.83 -20.09 29.74
CA ILE A 82 -12.11 -20.63 28.56
C ILE A 82 -10.59 -20.49 28.77
N PHE A 83 -10.11 -19.30 29.10
CA PHE A 83 -8.68 -19.08 29.35
C PHE A 83 -8.14 -19.95 30.50
N VAL A 84 -8.84 -20.02 31.63
CA VAL A 84 -8.41 -20.82 32.79
C VAL A 84 -8.37 -22.31 32.46
N ASN A 85 -9.37 -22.82 31.73
CA ASN A 85 -9.43 -24.23 31.31
C ASN A 85 -8.26 -24.63 30.40
N HIS A 86 -7.71 -23.67 29.65
CA HIS A 86 -6.52 -23.87 28.81
C HIS A 86 -5.20 -23.44 29.49
N GLY A 87 -5.23 -23.30 30.83
CA GLY A 87 -4.04 -23.06 31.65
C GLY A 87 -3.51 -21.63 31.60
N PHE A 88 -4.35 -20.65 31.27
CA PHE A 88 -3.97 -19.24 31.32
C PHE A 88 -4.29 -18.62 32.67
N ARG A 89 -3.34 -17.87 33.22
CA ARG A 89 -3.58 -17.01 34.39
C ARG A 89 -4.40 -15.81 33.94
N THR A 90 -5.53 -15.59 34.60
CA THR A 90 -6.40 -14.44 34.32
C THR A 90 -6.75 -13.66 35.59
N SER A 91 -7.16 -12.40 35.43
CA SER A 91 -7.78 -11.60 36.49
C SER A 91 -8.89 -10.71 35.93
N LEU A 92 -9.91 -10.45 36.75
CA LEU A 92 -11.01 -9.56 36.36
C LEU A 92 -10.62 -8.10 36.55
N ILE A 93 -11.01 -7.26 35.60
CA ILE A 93 -10.88 -5.79 35.68
C ILE A 93 -12.24 -5.25 36.07
N SER A 94 -12.32 -4.45 37.13
CA SER A 94 -13.57 -3.90 37.66
C SER A 94 -13.76 -2.40 37.40
N SER A 95 -12.71 -1.65 37.01
CA SER A 95 -12.76 -0.19 36.81
C SER A 95 -11.68 0.28 35.81
N PRO A 96 -11.92 1.31 34.97
CA PRO A 96 -13.18 2.05 34.80
C PRO A 96 -14.25 1.29 33.99
N ARG A 97 -13.89 0.15 33.40
CA ARG A 97 -14.78 -0.73 32.63
C ARG A 97 -14.50 -2.19 32.95
N GLN A 98 -15.53 -3.03 32.94
CA GLN A 98 -15.36 -4.47 33.17
C GLN A 98 -14.60 -5.13 32.01
N GLY A 99 -13.67 -6.03 32.35
CA GLY A 99 -12.85 -6.74 31.37
C GLY A 99 -12.06 -7.89 31.99
N ILE A 100 -11.21 -8.51 31.18
CA ILE A 100 -10.35 -9.63 31.59
C ILE A 100 -8.92 -9.26 31.29
N SER A 101 -8.02 -9.50 32.25
CA SER A 101 -6.58 -9.48 32.03
C SER A 101 -6.08 -10.91 31.86
N VAL A 102 -5.33 -11.17 30.78
CA VAL A 102 -4.59 -12.42 30.57
C VAL A 102 -3.11 -12.11 30.70
N TYR A 103 -2.39 -12.85 31.55
CA TYR A 103 -0.98 -12.54 31.79
C TYR A 103 -0.08 -13.14 30.69
N LYS A 104 0.94 -12.37 30.26
CA LYS A 104 1.80 -12.74 29.13
C LYS A 104 2.63 -14.00 29.39
N ASP A 105 3.03 -14.24 30.63
CA ASP A 105 3.75 -15.45 31.03
C ASP A 105 2.95 -16.74 30.79
N SER A 106 1.63 -16.65 30.75
CA SER A 106 0.75 -17.79 30.45
C SER A 106 0.79 -18.23 28.97
N PHE A 107 1.39 -17.43 28.09
CA PHE A 107 1.55 -17.75 26.68
C PHE A 107 2.83 -18.54 26.38
N ALA A 108 3.68 -18.75 27.39
CA ALA A 108 4.81 -19.66 27.24
C ALA A 108 4.30 -21.08 26.96
N LEU A 109 4.73 -21.64 25.84
CA LEU A 109 4.61 -23.06 25.54
C LEU A 109 5.91 -23.71 26.02
N GLU A 110 5.83 -24.62 26.98
CA GLU A 110 6.95 -25.49 27.33
C GLU A 110 7.24 -26.41 26.14
N ASP A 111 8.52 -26.76 25.90
CA ASP A 111 9.03 -27.47 24.71
C ASP A 111 8.01 -28.43 24.06
N VAL A 112 7.31 -27.92 23.03
CA VAL A 112 6.25 -28.60 22.27
C VAL A 112 6.79 -29.87 21.60
N ASN A 113 8.11 -29.94 21.39
CA ASN A 113 8.80 -31.07 20.77
C ASN A 113 8.72 -32.39 21.57
N LYS A 114 8.21 -32.37 22.81
CA LYS A 114 8.03 -33.57 23.65
C LYS A 114 6.58 -33.99 23.88
N THR A 115 5.61 -33.16 23.48
CA THR A 115 4.19 -33.49 23.71
C THR A 115 3.66 -34.22 22.49
N ASP A 116 3.37 -35.51 22.65
CA ASP A 116 2.60 -36.28 21.68
C ASP A 116 1.36 -35.47 21.28
N MET A 117 1.26 -35.09 20.01
CA MET A 117 0.09 -34.43 19.41
C MET A 117 -1.17 -35.32 19.42
N ASN A 118 -1.12 -36.47 20.10
CA ASN A 118 -2.26 -37.33 20.38
C ASN A 118 -3.14 -36.74 21.50
N GLY A 119 -3.81 -35.62 21.19
CA GLY A 119 -5.26 -35.55 21.41
C GLY A 119 -5.83 -35.08 22.74
N ASP A 120 -5.10 -34.36 23.60
CA ASP A 120 -5.81 -33.60 24.66
C ASP A 120 -6.39 -32.30 24.07
N SER A 121 -7.72 -32.21 24.06
CA SER A 121 -8.50 -31.02 23.69
C SER A 121 -8.02 -29.74 24.39
N SER A 122 -7.47 -29.86 25.61
CA SER A 122 -6.91 -28.74 26.35
C SER A 122 -5.67 -28.15 25.69
N THR A 123 -4.77 -29.01 25.18
CA THR A 123 -3.52 -28.61 24.49
C THR A 123 -3.82 -27.92 23.17
N VAL A 124 -4.72 -28.48 22.35
CA VAL A 124 -5.13 -27.88 21.07
C VAL A 124 -5.77 -26.50 21.29
N GLY A 125 -6.65 -26.37 22.28
CA GLY A 125 -7.26 -25.10 22.63
C GLY A 125 -6.25 -24.07 23.16
N ARG A 126 -5.23 -24.50 23.91
CA ARG A 126 -4.13 -23.63 24.34
C ARG A 126 -3.33 -23.10 23.14
N ILE A 127 -2.94 -23.96 22.20
CA ILE A 127 -2.18 -23.54 21.02
C ILE A 127 -3.01 -22.58 20.16
N PHE A 128 -4.31 -22.85 19.96
CA PHE A 128 -5.23 -21.93 19.28
C PHE A 128 -5.20 -20.54 19.91
N LEU A 129 -5.35 -20.45 21.24
CA LEU A 129 -5.35 -19.17 21.95
C LEU A 129 -3.99 -18.48 21.82
N VAL A 130 -2.87 -19.19 21.97
CA VAL A 130 -1.53 -18.61 21.82
C VAL A 130 -1.31 -18.05 20.40
N ALA A 131 -1.71 -18.77 19.36
CA ALA A 131 -1.63 -18.33 17.97
C ALA A 131 -2.59 -17.16 17.65
N MET A 132 -3.79 -17.16 18.25
CA MET A 132 -4.74 -16.05 18.11
C MET A 132 -4.15 -14.72 18.61
N PHE A 133 -3.34 -14.73 19.66
CA PHE A 133 -2.65 -13.55 20.18
C PHE A 133 -1.28 -13.27 19.53
N ALA A 134 -0.92 -14.02 18.48
CA ALA A 134 0.35 -13.92 17.79
C ALA A 134 1.59 -14.17 18.67
N LEU A 135 1.44 -15.00 19.71
CA LEU A 135 2.50 -15.31 20.68
C LEU A 135 3.06 -16.73 20.53
N HIS A 136 2.71 -17.42 19.45
CA HIS A 136 3.27 -18.74 19.16
C HIS A 136 4.77 -18.63 18.81
N PRO A 137 5.64 -19.56 19.25
CA PRO A 137 7.07 -19.53 18.90
C PRO A 137 7.31 -19.50 17.38
N HIS A 138 6.49 -20.23 16.63
CA HIS A 138 6.52 -20.32 15.15
C HIS A 138 5.52 -19.37 14.47
N GLN A 139 5.09 -18.28 15.12
CA GLN A 139 4.03 -17.41 14.57
C GLN A 139 4.38 -16.84 13.18
N GLU A 140 5.64 -16.47 12.94
CA GLU A 140 6.07 -15.88 11.67
C GLU A 140 5.94 -16.88 10.50
N GLU A 141 6.33 -18.13 10.73
CA GLU A 141 6.18 -19.25 9.79
C GLU A 141 4.70 -19.55 9.52
N MET A 142 3.89 -19.65 10.58
CA MET A 142 2.43 -19.85 10.46
C MET A 142 1.75 -18.75 9.65
N GLU A 143 2.11 -17.48 9.86
CA GLU A 143 1.58 -16.34 9.11
C GLU A 143 1.98 -16.40 7.63
N LYS A 144 3.20 -16.85 7.33
CA LYS A 144 3.69 -17.04 5.96
C LYS A 144 2.91 -18.13 5.25
N VAL A 145 2.77 -19.31 5.87
CA VAL A 145 1.98 -20.45 5.35
C VAL A 145 0.52 -20.02 5.12
N TYR A 146 -0.09 -19.35 6.10
CA TYR A 146 -1.45 -18.84 5.98
C TYR A 146 -1.62 -17.88 4.79
N LYS A 147 -0.74 -16.88 4.65
CA LYS A 147 -0.80 -15.91 3.55
C LYS A 147 -0.58 -16.55 2.18
N MET A 148 0.31 -17.53 2.09
CA MET A 148 0.64 -18.20 0.83
C MET A 148 -0.47 -19.13 0.36
N TYR A 149 -1.06 -19.92 1.25
CA TYR A 149 -1.90 -21.04 0.81
C TYR A 149 -3.37 -20.94 1.20
N LEU A 150 -3.70 -20.23 2.28
CA LEU A 150 -5.00 -20.36 2.94
C LEU A 150 -5.81 -19.09 2.95
N ARG A 151 -5.18 -17.92 3.00
CA ARG A 151 -5.85 -16.63 3.14
C ARG A 151 -6.94 -16.44 2.08
N ASN A 152 -6.59 -16.58 0.80
CA ASN A 152 -7.54 -16.34 -0.30
C ASN A 152 -8.68 -17.38 -0.29
N LEU A 153 -8.35 -18.64 -0.01
CA LEU A 153 -9.32 -19.74 0.10
C LEU A 153 -10.32 -19.49 1.23
N TYR A 154 -9.82 -19.14 2.42
CA TYR A 154 -10.64 -18.87 3.60
C TYR A 154 -11.48 -17.60 3.43
N SER A 155 -10.93 -16.53 2.85
CA SER A 155 -11.69 -15.31 2.54
C SER A 155 -12.83 -15.59 1.57
N LEU A 156 -12.58 -16.38 0.52
CA LEU A 156 -13.63 -16.76 -0.44
C LEU A 156 -14.71 -17.64 0.22
N PHE A 157 -14.31 -18.56 1.10
CA PHE A 157 -15.25 -19.35 1.89
C PHE A 157 -16.15 -18.48 2.77
N LEU A 158 -15.57 -17.53 3.52
CA LEU A 158 -16.36 -16.58 4.32
C LEU A 158 -17.26 -15.69 3.47
N PHE A 159 -16.81 -15.32 2.27
CA PHE A 159 -17.62 -14.57 1.32
C PHE A 159 -18.82 -15.41 0.84
N CYS A 160 -18.63 -16.70 0.53
CA CYS A 160 -19.73 -17.61 0.20
C CYS A 160 -20.75 -17.70 1.35
N GLN A 161 -20.29 -17.90 2.59
CA GLN A 161 -21.16 -17.90 3.76
C GLN A 161 -21.94 -16.60 3.92
N ARG A 162 -21.30 -15.46 3.65
CA ARG A 162 -21.95 -14.14 3.69
C ARG A 162 -23.02 -14.01 2.62
N MET A 163 -22.73 -14.41 1.39
CA MET A 163 -23.69 -14.38 0.29
C MET A 163 -24.91 -15.28 0.57
N ARG A 164 -24.69 -16.45 1.18
CA ARG A 164 -25.78 -17.34 1.61
C ARG A 164 -26.71 -16.69 2.65
N GLN A 165 -26.17 -15.95 3.61
CA GLN A 165 -26.98 -15.22 4.60
C GLN A 165 -27.83 -14.11 3.99
N VAL A 166 -27.40 -13.57 2.84
CA VAL A 166 -28.10 -12.52 2.07
C VAL A 166 -29.14 -13.14 1.15
N SER A 167 -28.87 -14.32 0.59
CA SER A 167 -29.77 -15.15 -0.22
C SER A 167 -30.84 -15.83 0.65
N ARG A 168 -31.75 -15.06 1.24
CA ARG A 168 -32.78 -15.58 2.18
C ARG A 168 -34.01 -16.21 1.52
N LYS A 169 -33.95 -16.55 0.23
CA LYS A 169 -35.06 -17.20 -0.48
C LYS A 169 -34.61 -18.55 -1.02
N ASP A 170 -35.28 -19.61 -0.57
CA ASP A 170 -35.11 -20.97 -1.08
C ASP A 170 -35.47 -21.00 -2.57
N GLY A 171 -34.51 -21.39 -3.42
CA GLY A 171 -34.68 -21.54 -4.87
C GLY A 171 -34.08 -20.44 -5.73
N ASP A 172 -33.34 -19.48 -5.17
CA ASP A 172 -32.60 -18.49 -5.96
C ASP A 172 -31.35 -19.13 -6.60
N GLN A 173 -31.15 -18.86 -7.90
CA GLN A 173 -29.96 -19.26 -8.68
C GLN A 173 -28.64 -18.89 -7.98
N LEU A 174 -28.65 -17.83 -7.17
CA LEU A 174 -27.54 -17.42 -6.33
C LEU A 174 -27.14 -18.47 -5.28
N GLU A 175 -28.11 -19.14 -4.64
CA GLU A 175 -27.82 -20.16 -3.63
C GLU A 175 -27.10 -21.35 -4.26
N GLU A 176 -27.50 -21.76 -5.46
CA GLU A 176 -26.85 -22.85 -6.19
C GLU A 176 -25.41 -22.49 -6.58
N ILE A 177 -25.18 -21.30 -7.14
CA ILE A 177 -23.84 -20.79 -7.47
C ILE A 177 -22.93 -20.76 -6.23
N VAL A 178 -23.43 -20.22 -5.12
CA VAL A 178 -22.69 -20.13 -3.85
C VAL A 178 -22.41 -21.51 -3.27
N ARG A 179 -23.38 -22.43 -3.33
CA ARG A 179 -23.26 -23.79 -2.78
C ARG A 179 -22.26 -24.64 -3.56
N GLU A 180 -22.24 -24.55 -4.89
CA GLU A 180 -21.26 -25.27 -5.70
C GLU A 180 -19.83 -24.77 -5.47
N GLU A 181 -19.64 -23.45 -5.36
CA GLU A 181 -18.33 -22.90 -5.02
C GLU A 181 -17.94 -23.27 -3.57
N GLU A 182 -18.85 -23.21 -2.59
CA GLU A 182 -18.60 -23.66 -1.21
C GLU A 182 -18.21 -25.14 -1.16
N LYS A 183 -18.93 -26.01 -1.89
CA LYS A 183 -18.63 -27.45 -1.98
C LYS A 183 -17.25 -27.71 -2.60
N LEU A 184 -16.88 -26.94 -3.63
CA LEU A 184 -15.54 -27.00 -4.19
C LEU A 184 -14.50 -26.60 -3.13
N LEU A 185 -14.68 -25.47 -2.46
CA LEU A 185 -13.75 -24.97 -1.43
C LEU A 185 -13.62 -25.97 -0.27
N CYS A 186 -14.72 -26.54 0.21
CA CYS A 186 -14.71 -27.61 1.20
C CYS A 186 -14.01 -28.87 0.68
N GLY A 187 -14.25 -29.25 -0.57
CA GLY A 187 -13.53 -30.35 -1.23
C GLY A 187 -12.02 -30.12 -1.25
N LEU A 188 -11.59 -28.91 -1.58
CA LEU A 188 -10.18 -28.51 -1.57
C LEU A 188 -9.57 -28.53 -0.15
N LEU A 189 -10.33 -28.08 0.85
CA LEU A 189 -9.94 -28.15 2.27
C LEU A 189 -9.93 -29.58 2.84
N LEU A 190 -10.70 -30.51 2.26
CA LEU A 190 -10.77 -31.91 2.68
C LEU A 190 -9.77 -32.80 1.94
N LEU A 191 -9.39 -32.45 0.71
CA LEU A 191 -8.37 -33.17 -0.08
C LEU A 191 -6.99 -33.16 0.60
N SER A 192 -6.72 -32.17 1.45
CA SER A 192 -5.52 -32.13 2.30
C SER A 192 -5.54 -33.15 3.45
N LYS A 193 -6.72 -33.67 3.85
CA LYS A 193 -6.86 -34.60 4.99
C LYS A 193 -6.58 -36.06 4.64
N LYS A 194 -6.72 -36.50 3.38
CA LYS A 194 -6.60 -37.93 3.03
C LYS A 194 -5.15 -38.41 3.05
N PRO A 195 -4.75 -39.37 3.92
CA PRO A 195 -3.42 -39.98 3.88
C PRO A 195 -3.36 -40.99 2.73
N THR A 196 -2.45 -40.80 1.79
CA THR A 196 -2.16 -41.78 0.73
C THR A 196 -0.67 -42.12 0.80
N CYS A 197 -0.35 -43.32 1.32
CA CYS A 197 0.93 -44.03 1.48
C CYS A 197 2.30 -43.34 1.21
N THR A 198 3.24 -43.60 2.15
CA THR A 198 4.70 -43.29 2.26
C THR A 198 5.14 -41.83 2.54
N ARG A 199 5.86 -41.63 3.65
CA ARG A 199 5.96 -40.39 4.45
C ARG A 199 6.66 -39.18 3.80
N GLU A 200 7.70 -39.37 2.99
CA GLU A 200 8.54 -38.26 2.51
C GLU A 200 8.08 -37.67 1.16
N GLY A 201 7.43 -38.45 0.28
CA GLY A 201 6.89 -37.94 -1.00
C GLY A 201 5.54 -37.22 -0.90
N ILE A 202 4.78 -37.45 0.18
CA ILE A 202 3.40 -36.95 0.33
C ILE A 202 3.35 -35.46 0.64
N GLU A 203 4.25 -34.96 1.48
CA GLU A 203 4.16 -33.58 1.95
C GLU A 203 4.50 -32.59 0.84
N ASP A 204 5.46 -32.93 -0.02
CA ASP A 204 5.77 -32.17 -1.23
C ASP A 204 4.64 -32.21 -2.26
N GLU A 205 3.99 -33.36 -2.47
CA GLU A 205 2.84 -33.45 -3.38
C GLU A 205 1.64 -32.65 -2.87
N ARG A 206 1.36 -32.71 -1.56
CA ARG A 206 0.31 -31.91 -0.93
C ARG A 206 0.61 -30.41 -1.01
N ARG A 207 1.87 -30.03 -0.76
CA ARG A 207 2.36 -28.64 -0.90
C ARG A 207 2.13 -28.13 -2.29
N LYS A 208 2.59 -28.87 -3.30
CA LYS A 208 2.43 -28.51 -4.71
C LYS A 208 0.97 -28.38 -5.11
N ARG A 209 0.10 -29.30 -4.68
CA ARG A 209 -1.35 -29.19 -4.92
C ARG A 209 -1.95 -27.97 -4.25
N MET A 210 -1.54 -27.64 -3.03
CA MET A 210 -2.01 -26.45 -2.34
C MET A 210 -1.52 -25.15 -2.98
N GLU A 211 -0.29 -25.12 -3.48
CA GLU A 211 0.25 -24.04 -4.29
C GLU A 211 -0.57 -23.85 -5.57
N GLU A 212 -0.83 -24.93 -6.30
CA GLU A 212 -1.66 -24.92 -7.52
C GLU A 212 -3.07 -24.40 -7.23
N ILE A 213 -3.69 -24.87 -6.15
CA ILE A 213 -5.03 -24.43 -5.71
C ILE A 213 -5.00 -22.95 -5.34
N SER A 214 -4.10 -22.54 -4.45
CA SER A 214 -4.00 -21.15 -3.98
C SER A 214 -3.72 -20.18 -5.14
N ALA A 215 -2.88 -20.58 -6.09
CA ALA A 215 -2.58 -19.81 -7.29
C ALA A 215 -3.80 -19.67 -8.24
N SER A 216 -4.72 -20.64 -8.23
CA SER A 216 -5.94 -20.59 -9.04
C SER A 216 -7.04 -19.71 -8.46
N ILE A 217 -7.10 -19.50 -7.13
CA ILE A 217 -8.20 -18.74 -6.50
C ILE A 217 -8.26 -17.28 -6.99
N PRO A 218 -7.14 -16.51 -7.07
CA PRO A 218 -7.17 -15.12 -7.55
C PRO A 218 -7.84 -14.92 -8.91
N SER A 219 -7.67 -15.85 -9.85
CA SER A 219 -8.28 -15.76 -11.18
C SER A 219 -9.74 -16.21 -11.21
N ARG A 220 -10.18 -17.03 -10.24
CA ARG A 220 -11.59 -17.44 -10.10
C ARG A 220 -12.47 -16.33 -9.52
N ILE A 221 -11.95 -15.50 -8.62
CA ILE A 221 -12.75 -14.48 -7.92
C ILE A 221 -13.50 -13.56 -8.89
N PRO A 222 -12.87 -12.92 -9.90
CA PRO A 222 -13.60 -12.03 -10.81
C PRO A 222 -14.74 -12.73 -11.55
N THR A 223 -14.51 -13.98 -11.99
CA THR A 223 -15.52 -14.80 -12.65
C THR A 223 -16.68 -15.10 -11.71
N PHE A 224 -16.39 -15.50 -10.47
CA PHE A 224 -17.41 -15.78 -9.47
C PHE A 224 -18.24 -14.53 -9.09
N LEU A 225 -17.59 -13.38 -8.91
CA LEU A 225 -18.29 -12.12 -8.65
C LEU A 225 -19.18 -11.73 -9.84
N GLN A 226 -18.72 -11.99 -11.08
CA GLN A 226 -19.51 -11.76 -12.28
C GLN A 226 -20.70 -12.71 -12.39
N GLU A 227 -20.56 -13.98 -12.00
CA GLU A 227 -21.66 -14.95 -11.95
C GLU A 227 -22.74 -14.53 -10.95
N ILE A 228 -22.35 -14.10 -9.75
CA ILE A 228 -23.27 -13.54 -8.74
C ILE A 228 -23.98 -12.29 -9.29
N HIS A 229 -23.22 -11.39 -9.93
CA HIS A 229 -23.79 -10.19 -10.55
C HIS A 229 -24.80 -10.55 -11.63
N ASN A 230 -24.48 -11.50 -12.50
CA ASN A 230 -25.36 -11.93 -13.59
C ASN A 230 -26.66 -12.57 -13.08
N ALA A 231 -26.61 -13.30 -11.95
CA ALA A 231 -27.79 -13.86 -11.31
C ALA A 231 -28.73 -12.77 -10.78
N HIS A 232 -28.20 -11.68 -10.19
CA HIS A 232 -29.02 -10.56 -9.70
C HIS A 232 -28.38 -9.16 -9.93
N PRO A 233 -28.41 -8.63 -11.17
CA PRO A 233 -27.70 -7.39 -11.51
C PRO A 233 -28.19 -6.15 -10.76
N GLN A 234 -29.48 -6.12 -10.40
CA GLN A 234 -30.10 -4.99 -9.71
C GLN A 234 -29.81 -4.96 -8.20
N GLN A 235 -29.56 -6.11 -7.59
CA GLN A 235 -29.32 -6.23 -6.14
C GLN A 235 -27.82 -6.28 -5.80
N HIS A 236 -27.01 -6.86 -6.69
CA HIS A 236 -25.60 -7.13 -6.46
C HIS A 236 -24.75 -6.48 -7.53
N ARG A 237 -24.51 -5.16 -7.41
CA ARG A 237 -23.56 -4.46 -8.27
C ARG A 237 -22.15 -5.00 -8.04
N ILE A 238 -21.37 -5.15 -9.11
CA ILE A 238 -20.03 -5.74 -9.04
C ILE A 238 -19.13 -4.99 -8.03
N GLU A 239 -19.24 -3.66 -7.96
CA GLU A 239 -18.42 -2.86 -7.05
C GLU A 239 -18.76 -3.10 -5.59
N VAL A 240 -20.03 -3.42 -5.28
CA VAL A 240 -20.49 -3.73 -3.92
C VAL A 240 -19.98 -5.12 -3.51
N LEU A 241 -20.04 -6.08 -4.43
CA LEU A 241 -19.52 -7.43 -4.21
C LEU A 241 -18.01 -7.42 -4.00
N GLU A 242 -17.27 -6.74 -4.87
CA GLU A 242 -15.82 -6.53 -4.73
C GLU A 242 -15.50 -5.86 -3.40
N HIS A 243 -16.24 -4.82 -3.01
CA HIS A 243 -16.02 -4.13 -1.75
C HIS A 243 -16.23 -5.05 -0.53
N GLU A 244 -17.30 -5.86 -0.51
CA GLU A 244 -17.53 -6.80 0.59
C GLU A 244 -16.49 -7.93 0.62
N TYR A 245 -16.07 -8.46 -0.54
CA TYR A 245 -14.99 -9.43 -0.61
C TYR A 245 -13.67 -8.86 -0.08
N GLN A 246 -13.30 -7.64 -0.50
CA GLN A 246 -12.10 -6.96 -0.01
C GLN A 246 -12.17 -6.70 1.50
N ARG A 247 -13.34 -6.32 2.01
CA ARG A 247 -13.57 -6.15 3.45
C ARG A 247 -13.33 -7.46 4.22
N ILE A 248 -13.76 -8.60 3.68
CA ILE A 248 -13.48 -9.91 4.28
C ILE A 248 -11.98 -10.20 4.24
N CYS A 249 -11.30 -9.97 3.11
CA CYS A 249 -9.85 -10.13 2.99
C CYS A 249 -9.06 -9.28 4.00
N SER A 250 -9.47 -8.03 4.23
CA SER A 250 -8.85 -7.17 5.25
C SER A 250 -9.04 -7.75 6.65
N ARG A 251 -10.22 -8.31 6.96
CA ARG A 251 -10.52 -8.94 8.25
C ARG A 251 -9.79 -10.24 8.51
N THR A 252 -9.32 -10.90 7.46
CA THR A 252 -8.56 -12.15 7.52
C THR A 252 -7.13 -11.94 7.01
N SER A 253 -6.63 -10.71 7.09
CA SER A 253 -5.32 -10.32 6.55
C SER A 253 -4.13 -11.04 7.21
N THR A 254 -4.29 -11.46 8.46
CA THR A 254 -3.34 -12.27 9.23
C THR A 254 -4.02 -13.49 9.81
N LEU A 255 -3.23 -14.49 10.18
CA LEU A 255 -3.73 -15.69 10.85
C LEU A 255 -4.41 -15.31 12.17
N SER A 256 -3.78 -14.48 13.00
CA SER A 256 -4.38 -14.02 14.27
C SER A 256 -5.74 -13.34 14.06
N ASN A 257 -5.90 -12.57 12.97
CA ASN A 257 -7.17 -11.95 12.60
C ASN A 257 -8.23 -12.95 12.15
N ALA A 258 -7.84 -13.99 11.41
CA ALA A 258 -8.74 -15.10 11.06
C ALA A 258 -9.21 -15.86 12.32
N LEU A 259 -8.29 -16.15 13.25
CA LEU A 259 -8.58 -16.87 14.49
C LEU A 259 -9.46 -16.06 15.44
N VAL A 260 -9.19 -14.76 15.64
CA VAL A 260 -10.04 -13.93 16.50
C VAL A 260 -11.45 -13.76 15.94
N THR A 261 -11.57 -13.68 14.60
CA THR A 261 -12.87 -13.63 13.92
C THR A 261 -13.67 -14.91 14.17
N LEU A 262 -13.01 -16.08 14.06
CA LEU A 262 -13.62 -17.38 14.36
C LEU A 262 -14.01 -17.49 15.85
N PHE A 263 -13.13 -17.07 16.75
CA PHE A 263 -13.40 -17.10 18.19
C PHE A 263 -14.60 -16.22 18.57
N GLN A 264 -14.69 -15.01 18.02
CA GLN A 264 -15.82 -14.10 18.23
C GLN A 264 -17.13 -14.67 17.68
N SER A 265 -17.12 -15.30 16.51
CA SER A 265 -18.32 -15.87 15.89
C SER A 265 -18.84 -17.07 16.69
N GLN A 266 -17.95 -17.98 17.12
CA GLN A 266 -18.30 -19.16 17.92
C GLN A 266 -18.87 -18.80 19.29
N HIS A 267 -18.34 -17.75 19.93
CA HIS A 267 -18.77 -17.36 21.27
C HIS A 267 -19.81 -16.24 21.31
N GLN A 268 -20.22 -15.71 20.15
CA GLN A 268 -21.22 -14.64 19.99
C GLN A 268 -20.90 -13.39 20.83
N SER A 269 -19.61 -13.06 20.93
CA SER A 269 -19.10 -11.93 21.72
C SER A 269 -18.37 -10.93 20.84
N SER A 270 -18.52 -9.64 21.13
CA SER A 270 -17.80 -8.57 20.42
C SER A 270 -16.77 -7.94 21.36
N ILE A 271 -15.52 -7.86 20.90
CA ILE A 271 -14.46 -7.11 21.60
C ILE A 271 -14.68 -5.63 21.31
N ASP A 272 -14.67 -4.81 22.36
CA ASP A 272 -14.67 -3.35 22.24
C ASP A 272 -13.24 -2.82 22.09
N ASN A 273 -12.35 -3.23 23.00
CA ASN A 273 -10.96 -2.78 22.99
C ASN A 273 -10.02 -3.83 23.57
N MET A 274 -8.76 -3.77 23.16
CA MET A 274 -7.70 -4.62 23.70
C MET A 274 -6.38 -3.84 23.80
N VAL A 275 -5.76 -3.94 24.97
CA VAL A 275 -4.57 -3.15 25.31
C VAL A 275 -3.52 -4.04 25.94
N PHE A 276 -2.29 -3.94 25.45
CA PHE A 276 -1.15 -4.57 26.08
C PHE A 276 -0.55 -3.63 27.13
N LYS A 277 -0.50 -4.10 28.38
CA LYS A 277 0.10 -3.40 29.51
C LYS A 277 1.48 -4.00 29.77
N ALA A 278 2.51 -3.36 29.22
CA ALA A 278 3.90 -3.69 29.52
C ALA A 278 4.24 -3.31 30.98
N SER A 279 5.14 -4.07 31.61
CA SER A 279 5.68 -3.77 32.94
C SER A 279 7.17 -3.46 32.79
N PRO A 280 7.62 -2.21 33.06
CA PRO A 280 9.02 -1.82 32.84
C PRO A 280 10.03 -2.60 33.66
N SER A 281 9.62 -3.12 34.82
CA SER A 281 10.53 -3.73 35.80
C SER A 281 10.33 -5.23 35.99
N VAL A 282 9.19 -5.81 35.59
CA VAL A 282 8.89 -7.23 35.87
C VAL A 282 8.01 -7.87 34.80
N SER A 283 8.61 -8.76 33.99
CA SER A 283 7.92 -9.47 32.90
C SER A 283 6.67 -10.25 33.33
N LYS A 284 6.66 -10.83 34.54
CA LYS A 284 5.50 -11.57 35.07
C LYS A 284 4.23 -10.74 35.25
N TYR A 285 4.31 -9.40 35.24
CA TYR A 285 3.16 -8.52 35.34
C TYR A 285 2.70 -7.94 34.00
N GLU A 286 3.38 -8.29 32.90
CA GLU A 286 2.89 -7.99 31.56
C GLU A 286 1.57 -8.71 31.31
N ARG A 287 0.58 -7.99 30.80
CA ARG A 287 -0.77 -8.54 30.61
C ARG A 287 -1.50 -7.88 29.44
N ILE A 288 -2.37 -8.66 28.82
CA ILE A 288 -3.30 -8.22 27.79
C ILE A 288 -4.65 -7.99 28.47
N ALA A 289 -5.11 -6.74 28.46
CA ALA A 289 -6.43 -6.36 28.96
C ALA A 289 -7.44 -6.38 27.81
N ILE A 290 -8.50 -7.16 27.95
CA ILE A 290 -9.57 -7.36 26.98
C ILE A 290 -10.86 -6.76 27.54
N TYR A 291 -11.47 -5.85 26.79
CA TYR A 291 -12.75 -5.23 27.11
C TYR A 291 -13.78 -5.66 26.08
N LEU A 292 -14.92 -6.17 26.54
CA LEU A 292 -16.01 -6.61 25.67
C LEU A 292 -17.04 -5.48 25.50
N TYR A 293 -17.69 -5.48 24.35
CA TYR A 293 -18.79 -4.57 24.03
C TYR A 293 -19.95 -4.77 25.01
N ASP A 294 -20.49 -3.67 25.50
CA ASP A 294 -21.65 -3.63 26.37
C ASP A 294 -22.69 -2.69 25.78
N ALA A 295 -23.82 -3.24 25.33
CA ALA A 295 -24.89 -2.45 24.73
C ALA A 295 -25.53 -1.45 25.71
N GLU A 296 -25.36 -1.63 27.02
CA GLU A 296 -25.88 -0.70 28.04
C GLU A 296 -24.98 0.53 28.23
N LEU A 297 -23.66 0.34 28.14
CA LEU A 297 -22.66 1.40 28.37
C LEU A 297 -22.21 2.08 27.07
N ASP A 298 -22.20 1.35 25.97
CA ASP A 298 -21.69 1.83 24.70
C ASP A 298 -22.81 2.38 23.83
N HIS A 299 -22.73 3.69 23.57
CA HIS A 299 -23.67 4.38 22.68
C HIS A 299 -23.68 3.84 21.24
N LYS A 300 -22.64 3.10 20.82
CA LYS A 300 -22.51 2.51 19.48
C LYS A 300 -21.83 1.16 19.55
N LYS A 301 -22.35 0.19 18.79
CA LYS A 301 -21.66 -1.07 18.56
C LYS A 301 -20.29 -0.80 17.91
N PRO A 302 -19.18 -1.33 18.46
CA PRO A 302 -17.87 -1.14 17.88
C PRO A 302 -17.82 -1.79 16.50
N PRO A 303 -16.93 -1.30 15.62
CA PRO A 303 -16.60 -2.03 14.41
C PRO A 303 -16.03 -3.42 14.77
N HIS A 304 -15.91 -4.30 13.79
CA HIS A 304 -15.27 -5.59 14.01
C HIS A 304 -13.83 -5.37 14.50
N PHE A 305 -13.49 -6.05 15.58
CA PHE A 305 -12.16 -5.98 16.15
C PHE A 305 -11.18 -6.70 15.21
N LEU A 306 -10.11 -6.00 14.87
CA LEU A 306 -8.99 -6.55 14.11
C LEU A 306 -7.72 -6.27 14.91
N PHE A 307 -6.85 -7.26 15.03
CA PHE A 307 -5.50 -7.10 15.51
C PHE A 307 -4.64 -6.34 14.52
N LEU A 308 -3.69 -5.57 15.06
CA LEU A 308 -2.54 -5.01 14.36
C LEU A 308 -1.88 -6.09 13.48
N PRO A 309 -1.66 -5.88 12.17
CA PRO A 309 -0.96 -6.85 11.33
C PRO A 309 0.42 -7.27 11.84
N SER A 310 1.11 -6.35 12.53
CA SER A 310 2.44 -6.58 13.13
C SER A 310 2.38 -7.07 14.58
N LEU A 311 1.25 -7.62 15.04
CA LEU A 311 1.01 -7.94 16.46
C LEU A 311 2.15 -8.77 17.08
N HIS A 312 2.60 -9.81 16.37
CA HIS A 312 3.70 -10.67 16.83
C HIS A 312 4.95 -9.84 17.18
N VAL A 313 5.42 -9.01 16.23
CA VAL A 313 6.59 -8.15 16.40
C VAL A 313 6.35 -7.13 17.52
N ALA A 314 5.12 -6.59 17.62
CA ALA A 314 4.76 -5.60 18.62
C ALA A 314 4.91 -6.14 20.05
N LEU A 315 4.49 -7.39 20.27
CA LEU A 315 4.49 -8.03 21.59
C LEU A 315 5.83 -8.64 21.98
N THR A 316 6.66 -9.01 20.99
CA THR A 316 7.94 -9.70 21.20
C THR A 316 9.15 -8.77 21.13
N LYS A 317 9.20 -7.89 20.12
CA LYS A 317 10.32 -6.96 19.85
C LYS A 317 9.98 -5.51 20.20
N GLY A 318 8.69 -5.20 20.37
CA GLY A 318 8.20 -3.88 20.76
C GLY A 318 7.85 -2.97 19.58
N PRO A 319 7.15 -1.84 19.85
CA PRO A 319 6.68 -0.92 18.80
C PRO A 319 7.84 -0.21 18.08
N GLY A 320 9.01 -0.06 18.71
CA GLY A 320 10.19 0.54 18.07
C GLY A 320 10.63 -0.21 16.83
N THR A 321 10.74 -1.55 16.89
CA THR A 321 11.13 -2.39 15.75
C THR A 321 10.13 -2.31 14.60
N ILE A 322 8.82 -2.19 14.92
CA ILE A 322 7.79 -1.99 13.89
C ILE A 322 8.01 -0.67 13.17
N VAL A 323 8.26 0.42 13.92
CA VAL A 323 8.50 1.75 13.33
C VAL A 323 9.70 1.72 12.39
N GLU A 324 10.82 1.11 12.78
CA GLU A 324 11.99 0.98 11.88
C GLU A 324 11.66 0.18 10.61
N THR A 325 10.92 -0.92 10.76
CA THR A 325 10.48 -1.74 9.60
C THR A 325 9.51 -0.97 8.70
N MET A 326 8.61 -0.17 9.29
CA MET A 326 7.71 0.73 8.56
C MET A 326 8.48 1.79 7.79
N MET A 327 9.56 2.35 8.37
CA MET A 327 10.43 3.33 7.72
C MET A 327 11.14 2.73 6.50
N ASP A 328 11.76 1.56 6.65
CA ASP A 328 12.44 0.88 5.55
C ASP A 328 11.48 0.51 4.42
N PHE A 329 10.30 0.00 4.78
CA PHE A 329 9.27 -0.32 3.81
C PHE A 329 8.70 0.94 3.13
N PHE A 330 8.48 2.02 3.87
CA PHE A 330 8.03 3.30 3.32
C PHE A 330 8.99 3.82 2.26
N TRP A 331 10.30 3.83 2.54
CA TRP A 331 11.28 4.27 1.55
C TRP A 331 11.41 3.32 0.36
N SER A 332 11.21 2.02 0.57
CA SER A 332 11.12 1.04 -0.51
C SER A 332 9.90 1.29 -1.39
N GLN A 333 8.75 1.62 -0.79
CA GLN A 333 7.54 1.98 -1.53
C GLN A 333 7.69 3.30 -2.27
N MET A 334 8.36 4.31 -1.69
CA MET A 334 8.69 5.54 -2.41
C MET A 334 9.48 5.24 -3.69
N LEU A 335 10.48 4.33 -3.62
CA LEU A 335 11.25 3.89 -4.79
C LEU A 335 10.40 3.13 -5.80
N ASN A 336 9.50 2.24 -5.34
CA ASN A 336 8.54 1.52 -6.19
C ASN A 336 7.61 2.45 -6.95
N GLN A 337 7.22 3.56 -6.34
CA GLN A 337 6.41 4.60 -6.96
C GLN A 337 7.25 5.60 -7.79
N GLY A 338 8.56 5.40 -7.89
CA GLY A 338 9.44 6.18 -8.76
C GLY A 338 10.21 7.32 -8.11
N TYR A 339 10.21 7.42 -6.77
CA TYR A 339 10.98 8.43 -6.05
C TYR A 339 12.15 7.83 -5.26
N TYR A 340 13.35 8.29 -5.56
CA TYR A 340 14.54 7.93 -4.78
C TYR A 340 14.86 8.99 -3.74
N ALA A 341 14.83 8.58 -2.47
CA ALA A 341 15.31 9.38 -1.35
C ALA A 341 16.79 9.09 -1.09
N THR A 342 17.63 10.13 -1.13
CA THR A 342 19.05 10.03 -0.76
C THR A 342 19.19 9.66 0.72
N LEU A 343 20.35 9.11 1.11
CA LEU A 343 20.60 8.79 2.52
C LEU A 343 20.52 10.03 3.42
N ALA A 344 20.97 11.19 2.90
CA ALA A 344 20.82 12.47 3.59
C ALA A 344 19.35 12.81 3.84
N LEU A 345 18.50 12.73 2.82
CA LEU A 345 17.06 13.00 2.97
C LEU A 345 16.38 12.01 3.93
N LYS A 346 16.71 10.72 3.84
CA LYS A 346 16.18 9.69 4.76
C LYS A 346 16.53 10.03 6.22
N ARG A 347 17.77 10.44 6.49
CA ARG A 347 18.23 10.84 7.83
C ARG A 347 17.52 12.11 8.32
N MET A 348 17.36 13.11 7.45
CA MET A 348 16.68 14.37 7.81
C MET A 348 15.23 14.14 8.23
N LEU A 349 14.50 13.31 7.48
CA LEU A 349 13.07 13.05 7.71
C LEU A 349 12.82 11.90 8.71
N HIS A 350 13.87 11.22 9.17
CA HIS A 350 13.75 10.01 9.98
C HIS A 350 12.94 10.25 11.25
N ASN A 351 13.31 11.28 12.03
CA ASN A 351 12.69 11.53 13.32
C ASN A 351 11.22 11.97 13.17
N ASP A 352 10.92 12.81 12.18
CA ASP A 352 9.55 13.29 11.93
C ASP A 352 8.62 12.12 11.55
N LEU A 353 9.05 11.25 10.65
CA LEU A 353 8.29 10.08 10.23
C LEU A 353 8.19 9.01 11.33
N ALA A 354 9.28 8.74 12.03
CA ALA A 354 9.29 7.77 13.13
C ALA A 354 8.37 8.20 14.28
N ASN A 355 8.36 9.49 14.62
CA ASN A 355 7.44 10.05 15.61
C ASN A 355 5.98 9.94 15.14
N PHE A 356 5.70 10.25 13.87
CA PHE A 356 4.36 10.09 13.30
C PHE A 356 3.88 8.63 13.38
N PHE A 357 4.67 7.66 12.89
CA PHE A 357 4.32 6.24 12.94
C PHE A 357 4.15 5.72 14.37
N ARG A 358 5.08 6.07 15.26
CA ARG A 358 4.98 5.69 16.68
C ARG A 358 3.70 6.23 17.31
N SER A 359 3.36 7.49 17.05
CA SER A 359 2.17 8.13 17.63
C SER A 359 0.85 7.50 17.18
N GLY A 360 0.83 6.81 16.05
CA GLY A 360 -0.33 6.06 15.56
C GLY A 360 -0.39 4.61 16.04
N LEU A 361 0.71 4.07 16.58
CA LEU A 361 0.77 2.73 17.19
C LEU A 361 0.56 2.78 18.73
N THR A 362 1.01 3.85 19.37
CA THR A 362 0.90 4.05 20.82
C THR A 362 -0.05 5.19 21.10
N GLY A 363 -1.21 4.90 21.74
CA GLY A 363 -2.27 5.90 21.95
C GLY A 363 -1.93 7.08 22.87
N SER A 364 -0.75 7.10 23.50
CA SER A 364 -0.22 8.22 24.27
C SER A 364 1.31 8.17 24.37
N ILE A 365 1.96 9.33 24.36
CA ILE A 365 3.40 9.52 24.58
C ILE A 365 3.77 9.31 26.07
N SER A 366 2.85 9.60 27.00
CA SER A 366 3.13 9.58 28.45
C SER A 366 3.05 8.19 29.09
N LEU A 367 2.22 7.30 28.54
CA LEU A 367 2.07 5.91 28.93
C LEU A 367 1.91 5.10 27.65
N PRO A 368 2.98 4.52 27.08
CA PRO A 368 2.94 3.82 25.80
C PRO A 368 2.24 2.47 25.97
N LEU A 369 0.92 2.52 26.14
CA LEU A 369 0.06 1.37 26.05
C LEU A 369 -0.08 1.04 24.56
N LEU A 370 0.45 -0.11 24.16
CA LEU A 370 0.28 -0.61 22.80
C LEU A 370 -1.20 -0.94 22.62
N GLN A 371 -1.84 -0.20 21.74
CA GLN A 371 -3.17 -0.51 21.26
C GLN A 371 -3.05 -1.70 20.31
N MET A 372 -3.71 -2.81 20.63
CA MET A 372 -3.59 -4.03 19.82
C MET A 372 -4.53 -4.03 18.62
N HIS A 373 -5.43 -3.05 18.53
CA HIS A 373 -6.42 -2.96 17.47
C HIS A 373 -5.84 -2.29 16.20
N ALA A 374 -6.22 -2.79 15.02
CA ALA A 374 -5.80 -2.29 13.73
C ALA A 374 -6.58 -1.02 13.35
N HIS A 375 -6.21 0.08 13.99
CA HIS A 375 -6.73 1.41 13.72
C HIS A 375 -5.62 2.42 13.93
N PHE A 376 -5.05 2.89 12.83
CA PHE A 376 -3.94 3.82 12.90
C PHE A 376 -4.47 5.24 13.13
N ALA A 377 -4.36 5.73 14.36
CA ALA A 377 -4.85 7.04 14.79
C ALA A 377 -3.68 7.87 15.37
N PRO A 378 -2.91 8.58 14.50
CA PRO A 378 -1.75 9.34 14.94
C PRO A 378 -2.17 10.46 15.90
N THR A 379 -1.34 10.68 16.91
CA THR A 379 -1.51 11.78 17.90
C THR A 379 -0.48 12.89 17.71
N ALA A 380 0.61 12.63 16.98
CA ALA A 380 1.60 13.61 16.59
C ALA A 380 1.37 14.03 15.12
N PRO A 381 1.21 15.33 14.82
CA PRO A 381 1.04 15.78 13.45
C PRO A 381 2.36 15.68 12.67
N LEU A 382 2.27 15.41 11.36
CA LEU A 382 3.39 15.46 10.43
C LEU A 382 3.22 16.63 9.47
N SER A 383 4.13 17.60 9.57
CA SER A 383 4.08 18.85 8.81
C SER A 383 5.48 19.18 8.29
N LEU A 384 5.68 19.18 6.97
CA LEU A 384 6.99 19.36 6.33
C LEU A 384 6.95 20.53 5.34
N TYR A 385 7.96 21.39 5.39
CA TYR A 385 8.21 22.43 4.39
C TYR A 385 9.41 22.06 3.51
N LEU A 386 9.14 21.69 2.25
CA LEU A 386 10.14 21.21 1.31
C LEU A 386 10.50 22.33 0.32
N TYR A 387 11.73 22.83 0.38
CA TYR A 387 12.19 23.90 -0.52
C TYR A 387 13.40 23.49 -1.36
N GLY A 388 13.72 24.25 -2.41
CA GLY A 388 14.89 24.00 -3.26
C GLY A 388 14.66 24.42 -4.70
N LYS A 389 15.65 24.25 -5.57
CA LYS A 389 15.55 24.68 -6.98
C LYS A 389 14.44 23.95 -7.75
N ALA A 390 13.96 24.57 -8.83
CA ALA A 390 13.04 23.91 -9.76
C ALA A 390 13.69 22.62 -10.29
N GLY A 391 12.90 21.54 -10.38
CA GLY A 391 13.39 20.23 -10.83
C GLY A 391 14.17 19.42 -9.77
N SER A 392 14.29 19.87 -8.52
CA SER A 392 14.98 19.10 -7.47
C SER A 392 14.23 17.86 -6.97
N GLY A 393 12.97 17.67 -7.38
CA GLY A 393 12.17 16.48 -7.04
C GLY A 393 11.13 16.68 -5.92
N LYS A 394 10.90 17.92 -5.45
CA LYS A 394 9.91 18.24 -4.40
C LYS A 394 8.51 17.71 -4.70
N SER A 395 7.93 18.09 -5.85
CA SER A 395 6.60 17.64 -6.24
C SER A 395 6.54 16.13 -6.45
N SER A 396 7.63 15.51 -6.93
CA SER A 396 7.72 14.05 -7.08
C SER A 396 7.72 13.32 -5.74
N LEU A 397 8.38 13.87 -4.70
CA LEU A 397 8.30 13.34 -3.35
C LEU A 397 6.85 13.37 -2.86
N VAL A 398 6.21 14.55 -2.91
CA VAL A 398 4.86 14.76 -2.36
C VAL A 398 3.79 13.95 -3.08
N ARG A 399 3.94 13.72 -4.40
CA ARG A 399 2.99 12.90 -5.18
C ARG A 399 3.07 11.41 -4.83
N ASN A 400 4.26 10.89 -4.54
CA ASN A 400 4.46 9.47 -4.23
C ASN A 400 4.23 9.16 -2.74
N PHE A 401 4.30 10.18 -1.89
CA PHE A 401 4.11 10.08 -0.44
C PHE A 401 2.80 9.38 -0.01
N PRO A 402 1.60 9.74 -0.55
CA PRO A 402 0.34 9.16 -0.08
C PRO A 402 0.25 7.66 -0.31
N SER A 403 0.64 7.18 -1.50
CA SER A 403 0.61 5.76 -1.85
C SER A 403 1.63 4.97 -1.03
N ALA A 404 2.83 5.51 -0.81
CA ALA A 404 3.83 4.87 0.05
C ALA A 404 3.36 4.81 1.51
N LEU A 405 2.73 5.89 2.01
CA LEU A 405 2.16 5.95 3.35
C LEU A 405 1.01 4.94 3.53
N GLU A 406 0.10 4.88 2.56
CA GLU A 406 -1.03 3.94 2.54
C GLU A 406 -0.53 2.51 2.61
N ALA A 407 0.38 2.11 1.70
CA ALA A 407 0.93 0.77 1.65
C ALA A 407 1.66 0.38 2.94
N THR A 408 2.42 1.31 3.55
CA THR A 408 3.11 1.06 4.81
C THR A 408 2.13 0.83 5.95
N ILE A 409 1.14 1.70 6.12
CA ILE A 409 0.18 1.57 7.21
C ILE A 409 -0.69 0.33 6.99
N GLU A 410 -1.14 0.08 5.77
CA GLU A 410 -1.92 -1.12 5.40
C GLU A 410 -1.18 -2.40 5.79
N ARG A 411 0.12 -2.46 5.51
CA ARG A 411 0.94 -3.64 5.79
C ARG A 411 1.17 -3.89 7.28
N PHE A 412 1.42 -2.84 8.06
CA PHE A 412 1.95 -3.00 9.42
C PHE A 412 0.97 -2.65 10.52
N ALA A 413 -0.03 -1.80 10.26
CA ALA A 413 -0.88 -1.22 11.29
C ALA A 413 -2.38 -1.34 11.05
N ASP A 414 -2.87 -1.01 9.87
CA ASP A 414 -4.30 -0.93 9.58
C ASP A 414 -4.60 -1.34 8.13
N SER A 415 -5.01 -2.60 7.94
CA SER A 415 -5.33 -3.20 6.63
C SER A 415 -6.53 -2.59 5.89
N GLU A 416 -7.25 -1.65 6.51
CA GLU A 416 -8.35 -0.92 5.87
C GLU A 416 -8.02 0.57 5.71
N MET A 417 -6.75 0.96 5.92
CA MET A 417 -6.30 2.34 5.80
C MET A 417 -6.56 2.87 4.39
N LEU A 418 -7.12 4.07 4.32
CA LEU A 418 -7.28 4.83 3.09
C LEU A 418 -6.62 6.19 3.26
N VAL A 419 -5.61 6.46 2.44
CA VAL A 419 -4.96 7.77 2.40
C VAL A 419 -5.55 8.56 1.25
N ARG A 420 -6.11 9.72 1.56
CA ARG A 420 -6.60 10.67 0.56
C ARG A 420 -5.56 11.73 0.31
N PHE A 421 -5.43 12.13 -0.95
CA PHE A 421 -4.57 13.24 -1.33
C PHE A 421 -5.40 14.45 -1.71
N VAL A 422 -5.07 15.59 -1.12
CA VAL A 422 -5.64 16.89 -1.42
C VAL A 422 -4.52 17.81 -1.88
N LYS A 423 -4.73 18.48 -3.01
CA LYS A 423 -3.74 19.38 -3.60
C LYS A 423 -4.29 20.79 -3.71
N GLN A 424 -3.55 21.76 -3.19
CA GLN A 424 -3.85 23.19 -3.27
C GLN A 424 -2.61 23.95 -3.74
N ASN A 425 -2.73 24.68 -4.86
CA ASN A 425 -1.66 25.59 -5.29
C ASN A 425 -1.83 26.93 -4.55
N LEU A 426 -0.75 27.40 -3.93
CA LEU A 426 -0.67 28.62 -3.13
C LEU A 426 -0.23 29.85 -3.93
N ASN A 427 0.39 29.67 -5.09
CA ASN A 427 0.84 30.74 -5.98
C ASN A 427 -0.29 31.22 -6.91
N LYS A 428 -1.41 31.64 -6.32
CA LYS A 428 -2.58 32.22 -7.01
C LYS A 428 -2.94 33.52 -6.32
N LYS A 429 -3.43 34.52 -7.07
CA LYS A 429 -3.96 35.79 -6.54
C LYS A 429 -4.71 35.59 -5.23
N HIS A 430 -4.40 36.40 -4.21
CA HIS A 430 -4.86 36.17 -2.84
C HIS A 430 -6.37 35.94 -2.73
N GLU A 431 -7.17 36.75 -3.42
CA GLU A 431 -8.65 36.63 -3.42
C GLU A 431 -9.13 35.27 -3.94
N THR A 432 -8.48 34.74 -4.97
CA THR A 432 -8.82 33.42 -5.53
C THR A 432 -8.45 32.32 -4.55
N LEU A 433 -7.26 32.40 -3.95
CA LEU A 433 -6.80 31.45 -2.95
C LEU A 433 -7.71 31.45 -1.71
N GLU A 434 -8.10 32.64 -1.23
CA GLU A 434 -9.02 32.79 -0.11
C GLU A 434 -10.37 32.13 -0.37
N LEU A 435 -10.92 32.34 -1.58
CA LEU A 435 -12.19 31.76 -2.00
C LEU A 435 -12.14 30.23 -2.17
N GLU A 436 -10.98 29.67 -2.48
CA GLU A 436 -10.76 28.21 -2.56
C GLU A 436 -10.59 27.55 -1.18
N LEU A 437 -10.05 28.29 -0.21
CA LEU A 437 -9.87 27.86 1.19
C LEU A 437 -11.08 28.22 2.07
N GLU A 438 -12.07 28.93 1.56
CA GLU A 438 -13.28 29.27 2.32
C GLU A 438 -14.26 28.08 2.37
N LEU A 439 -14.65 27.70 3.60
CA LEU A 439 -15.71 26.74 3.84
C LEU A 439 -17.08 27.38 3.56
N ARG A 440 -17.83 26.85 2.58
CA ARG A 440 -19.13 27.39 2.16
C ARG A 440 -20.29 26.60 2.79
N PRO A 441 -21.43 27.24 3.08
CA PRO A 441 -22.55 26.64 3.81
C PRO A 441 -23.37 25.58 3.04
N ASN A 442 -22.93 25.14 1.85
CA ASN A 442 -23.67 24.17 1.04
C ASN A 442 -23.19 22.74 1.30
N ASN A 443 -24.12 21.79 1.46
CA ASN A 443 -23.83 20.35 1.64
C ASN A 443 -23.10 19.68 0.45
N ASN A 444 -22.89 20.42 -0.63
CA ASN A 444 -22.12 20.02 -1.81
C ASN A 444 -20.83 20.85 -1.98
N ASP A 445 -20.36 21.55 -0.94
CA ASP A 445 -19.13 22.34 -1.01
C ASP A 445 -17.92 21.43 -1.31
N LEU A 446 -17.18 21.75 -2.37
CA LEU A 446 -15.96 21.06 -2.81
C LEU A 446 -14.70 21.88 -2.47
N SER A 447 -14.82 22.91 -1.60
CA SER A 447 -13.66 23.62 -1.07
C SER A 447 -12.66 22.66 -0.41
N VAL A 448 -11.38 23.03 -0.41
CA VAL A 448 -10.33 22.24 0.27
C VAL A 448 -10.69 22.03 1.75
N MET A 449 -11.25 23.04 2.39
CA MET A 449 -11.70 22.95 3.78
C MET A 449 -12.91 22.02 3.95
N SER A 450 -13.87 22.02 3.02
CA SER A 450 -14.99 21.06 3.04
C SER A 450 -14.51 19.63 2.85
N ILE A 451 -13.52 19.39 1.99
CA ILE A 451 -12.93 18.06 1.77
C ILE A 451 -12.21 17.58 3.03
N ILE A 452 -11.41 18.45 3.65
CA ILE A 452 -10.71 18.14 4.90
C ILE A 452 -11.72 17.95 6.04
N GLN A 453 -12.76 18.78 6.15
CA GLN A 453 -13.78 18.70 7.21
C GLN A 453 -14.86 17.63 6.99
N GLY A 454 -15.13 17.23 5.76
CA GLY A 454 -16.11 16.20 5.41
C GLY A 454 -15.78 14.86 6.08
N ARG A 455 -14.50 14.64 6.42
CA ARG A 455 -14.03 13.55 7.27
C ARG A 455 -14.46 13.67 8.73
N ARG A 456 -14.52 14.88 9.30
CA ARG A 456 -15.05 15.10 10.67
C ARG A 456 -16.53 14.76 10.75
N MET A 457 -17.32 15.03 9.70
CA MET A 457 -18.76 14.73 9.68
C MET A 457 -19.07 13.25 9.39
N THR A 458 -18.19 12.52 8.70
CA THR A 458 -18.31 11.06 8.50
C THR A 458 -17.84 10.21 9.69
N MET A 459 -17.32 10.83 10.76
CA MET A 459 -16.90 10.17 12.01
C MET A 459 -18.04 9.45 12.77
N GLY A 460 -19.27 9.46 12.24
CA GLY A 460 -20.37 8.68 12.78
C GLY A 460 -20.46 7.23 12.29
N GLN A 461 -19.92 6.90 11.09
CA GLN A 461 -20.37 5.70 10.35
C GLN A 461 -19.30 4.90 9.57
N SER A 462 -18.06 5.38 9.41
CA SER A 462 -16.99 4.62 8.73
C SER A 462 -15.61 4.95 9.30
N LYS A 463 -14.72 3.97 9.42
CA LYS A 463 -13.34 4.07 9.95
C LYS A 463 -12.61 5.32 9.43
N PRO A 464 -11.98 6.14 10.29
CA PRO A 464 -11.26 7.33 9.86
C PRO A 464 -10.02 6.94 9.06
N GLY A 465 -9.70 7.71 8.01
CA GLY A 465 -8.51 7.51 7.18
C GLY A 465 -7.69 8.80 7.12
N LEU A 466 -6.43 8.71 6.70
CA LEU A 466 -5.51 9.85 6.65
C LEU A 466 -5.78 10.77 5.46
N VAL A 467 -5.40 12.03 5.60
CA VAL A 467 -5.40 13.00 4.50
C VAL A 467 -4.02 13.62 4.37
N VAL A 468 -3.40 13.48 3.21
CA VAL A 468 -2.18 14.19 2.83
C VAL A 468 -2.59 15.45 2.08
N VAL A 469 -2.26 16.62 2.62
CA VAL A 469 -2.53 17.93 2.03
C VAL A 469 -1.23 18.48 1.45
N ASN A 470 -1.14 18.53 0.12
CA ASN A 470 -0.06 19.20 -0.61
C ASN A 470 -0.41 20.67 -0.83
N LEU A 471 0.31 21.54 -0.16
CA LEU A 471 0.26 22.99 -0.30
C LEU A 471 1.40 23.41 -1.24
N GLU A 472 1.11 23.38 -2.54
CA GLU A 472 2.10 23.50 -3.61
C GLU A 472 2.44 24.96 -3.92
N GLU A 473 3.69 25.22 -4.28
CA GLU A 473 4.16 26.52 -4.76
C GLU A 473 3.93 27.65 -3.75
N MET A 474 4.46 27.52 -2.53
CA MET A 474 4.51 28.66 -1.61
C MET A 474 5.24 29.84 -2.29
N PRO A 475 4.65 31.05 -2.35
CA PRO A 475 5.24 32.17 -3.07
C PRO A 475 6.48 32.72 -2.36
N ASN A 476 7.20 33.60 -3.07
CA ASN A 476 8.26 34.41 -2.47
C ASN A 476 7.67 35.41 -1.47
N ASN A 477 8.46 35.87 -0.51
CA ASN A 477 8.06 36.91 0.44
C ASN A 477 8.44 38.33 -0.04
N GLU A 478 8.26 38.59 -1.33
CA GLU A 478 8.40 39.95 -1.85
C GLU A 478 7.18 40.78 -1.43
N PRO A 479 7.34 41.95 -0.77
CA PRO A 479 6.21 42.72 -0.26
C PRO A 479 5.18 43.13 -1.34
N ALA A 480 5.64 43.29 -2.57
CA ALA A 480 4.81 43.67 -3.72
C ALA A 480 4.17 42.45 -4.45
N ALA A 481 4.51 41.21 -4.07
CA ALA A 481 3.92 40.02 -4.67
C ALA A 481 2.48 39.80 -4.17
N ASP A 482 1.59 39.38 -5.06
CA ASP A 482 0.22 38.96 -4.73
C ASP A 482 0.00 37.49 -5.14
N PRO A 483 -0.09 36.56 -4.18
CA PRO A 483 0.09 36.75 -2.74
C PRO A 483 1.57 36.67 -2.37
N ASN A 484 1.99 37.37 -1.31
CA ASN A 484 3.30 37.13 -0.71
C ASN A 484 3.25 35.98 0.32
N GLN A 485 4.42 35.44 0.67
CA GLN A 485 4.54 34.28 1.56
C GLN A 485 3.82 34.49 2.90
N LEU A 486 3.97 35.67 3.52
CA LEU A 486 3.36 35.98 4.82
C LEU A 486 1.84 36.02 4.75
N GLN A 487 1.27 36.61 3.69
CA GLN A 487 -0.18 36.62 3.46
C GLN A 487 -0.75 35.20 3.33
N VAL A 488 -0.04 34.33 2.61
CA VAL A 488 -0.43 32.91 2.49
C VAL A 488 -0.34 32.20 3.84
N ALA A 489 0.75 32.38 4.59
CA ALA A 489 0.92 31.75 5.91
C ALA A 489 -0.19 32.18 6.89
N LYS A 490 -0.53 33.47 6.92
CA LYS A 490 -1.64 33.99 7.73
C LYS A 490 -3.00 33.43 7.29
N LEU A 491 -3.25 33.37 5.99
CA LEU A 491 -4.50 32.78 5.47
C LEU A 491 -4.63 31.30 5.86
N ILE A 492 -3.56 30.52 5.76
CA ILE A 492 -3.57 29.10 6.18
C ILE A 492 -3.79 29.00 7.70
N SER A 493 -3.07 29.79 8.49
CA SER A 493 -3.24 29.87 9.96
C SER A 493 -4.71 30.19 10.32
N GLN A 494 -5.31 31.18 9.67
CA GLN A 494 -6.70 31.57 9.84
C GLN A 494 -7.68 30.46 9.44
N ARG A 495 -7.49 29.81 8.28
CA ARG A 495 -8.46 28.83 7.75
C ARG A 495 -8.38 27.49 8.48
N PHE A 496 -7.18 27.03 8.85
CA PHE A 496 -6.97 25.77 9.57
C PHE A 496 -7.29 25.90 11.06
N GLY A 497 -6.96 27.05 11.68
CA GLY A 497 -7.23 27.34 13.10
C GLY A 497 -8.65 27.81 13.42
N GLY A 498 -9.38 28.34 12.43
CA GLY A 498 -10.64 29.02 12.68
C GLY A 498 -10.45 30.27 13.55
N ARG A 499 -11.07 30.32 14.73
CA ARG A 499 -10.96 31.47 15.65
C ARG A 499 -9.62 31.60 16.37
N THR A 500 -8.77 30.57 16.35
CA THR A 500 -7.44 30.60 17.02
C THR A 500 -6.28 30.93 16.07
N GLY A 501 -6.55 31.15 14.78
CA GLY A 501 -5.53 31.51 13.79
C GLY A 501 -5.13 32.99 13.83
N ASP A 502 -4.05 33.36 13.12
CA ASP A 502 -3.61 34.76 13.02
C ASP A 502 -4.62 35.60 12.22
N TYR A 503 -5.47 36.32 12.94
CA TYR A 503 -6.65 36.97 12.39
C TYR A 503 -6.42 38.47 12.20
N ASN A 504 -6.52 38.94 10.95
CA ASN A 504 -6.53 40.38 10.68
C ASN A 504 -7.93 40.94 11.00
N LYS A 505 -8.02 41.93 11.91
CA LYS A 505 -9.31 42.49 12.40
C LYS A 505 -10.22 43.06 11.28
N GLN A 506 -9.68 43.29 10.09
CA GLN A 506 -10.41 43.80 8.92
C GLN A 506 -11.05 42.72 8.03
N SER A 507 -10.62 41.45 8.10
CA SER A 507 -11.23 40.36 7.31
C SER A 507 -12.48 39.82 8.04
N LYS A 508 -13.41 39.11 7.36
CA LYS A 508 -14.56 38.50 8.07
C LYS A 508 -14.08 37.34 8.95
N VAL A 509 -14.53 37.28 10.21
CA VAL A 509 -14.17 36.18 11.13
C VAL A 509 -14.54 34.87 10.47
N PRO A 510 -13.61 33.89 10.34
CA PRO A 510 -13.97 32.58 9.83
C PRO A 510 -15.14 32.05 10.66
N ARG A 511 -16.25 31.66 10.02
CA ARG A 511 -17.43 31.11 10.71
C ARG A 511 -17.15 29.79 11.44
N ASN A 512 -15.93 29.25 11.32
CA ASN A 512 -15.47 28.07 12.02
C ASN A 512 -15.32 28.39 13.52
N SER A 513 -16.21 27.84 14.36
CA SER A 513 -16.02 27.82 15.82
C SER A 513 -14.68 27.16 16.19
N GLU A 514 -14.13 27.41 17.38
CA GLU A 514 -12.97 26.66 17.91
C GLU A 514 -13.16 25.13 17.81
N LYS A 515 -14.40 24.66 17.98
CA LYS A 515 -14.78 23.24 17.81
C LYS A 515 -14.77 22.73 16.36
N ARG A 516 -14.72 23.62 15.35
CA ARG A 516 -14.76 23.31 13.90
C ARG A 516 -13.41 23.46 13.20
N GLY A 517 -12.43 24.10 13.84
CA GLY A 517 -11.06 24.14 13.33
C GLY A 517 -10.41 22.75 13.30
N ILE A 518 -9.44 22.56 12.41
CA ILE A 518 -8.73 21.29 12.18
C ILE A 518 -7.33 21.31 12.80
N GLN A 519 -7.01 22.33 13.60
CA GLN A 519 -5.68 22.56 14.14
C GLN A 519 -5.17 21.47 15.10
N ASN A 520 -6.04 20.57 15.58
CA ASN A 520 -5.68 19.47 16.48
C ASN A 520 -5.76 18.09 15.80
N ASP A 521 -5.99 18.04 14.49
CA ASP A 521 -6.22 16.79 13.77
C ASP A 521 -4.91 16.22 13.21
N ALA A 522 -4.24 15.37 14.00
CA ALA A 522 -3.00 14.71 13.59
C ALA A 522 -3.17 13.67 12.47
N SER A 523 -4.41 13.35 12.06
CA SER A 523 -4.66 12.54 10.85
C SER A 523 -4.39 13.29 9.54
N LEU A 524 -4.16 14.61 9.64
CA LEU A 524 -3.75 15.47 8.53
C LEU A 524 -2.23 15.54 8.44
N VAL A 525 -1.68 15.04 7.34
CA VAL A 525 -0.28 15.19 6.97
C VAL A 525 -0.17 16.39 6.04
N THR A 526 0.62 17.40 6.40
CA THR A 526 0.75 18.62 5.58
C THR A 526 2.14 18.73 4.96
N LEU A 527 2.18 18.91 3.64
CA LEU A 527 3.41 18.99 2.86
C LEU A 527 3.40 20.27 2.06
N PHE A 528 4.30 21.20 2.37
CA PHE A 528 4.50 22.42 1.60
C PHE A 528 5.61 22.20 0.58
N THR A 529 5.44 22.72 -0.64
CA THR A 529 6.53 22.77 -1.61
C THR A 529 6.79 24.19 -2.05
N SER A 530 8.06 24.57 -2.14
CA SER A 530 8.46 25.92 -2.51
C SER A 530 9.77 25.95 -3.29
N ASN A 531 9.97 27.00 -4.08
CA ASN A 531 11.30 27.33 -4.58
C ASN A 531 12.10 28.25 -3.63
N TYR A 532 11.46 28.70 -2.56
CA TYR A 532 11.97 29.70 -1.62
C TYR A 532 12.06 29.12 -0.21
N ILE A 533 13.02 29.62 0.57
CA ILE A 533 13.14 29.32 2.00
C ILE A 533 11.89 29.85 2.71
N LEU A 534 11.46 29.17 3.78
CA LEU A 534 10.36 29.65 4.62
C LEU A 534 10.88 30.76 5.52
N ASP A 535 10.31 31.95 5.44
CA ASP A 535 10.71 33.05 6.29
C ASP A 535 10.33 32.79 7.76
N PRO A 536 11.16 33.26 8.72
CA PRO A 536 10.91 33.06 10.14
C PRO A 536 9.53 33.58 10.61
N GLU A 537 9.08 34.73 10.09
CA GLU A 537 7.77 35.30 10.41
C GLU A 537 6.61 34.40 9.94
N CYS A 538 6.77 33.79 8.76
CA CYS A 538 5.81 32.83 8.22
C CYS A 538 5.78 31.57 9.09
N LEU A 539 6.94 31.08 9.52
CA LEU A 539 7.06 29.92 10.41
C LEU A 539 6.37 30.18 11.76
N GLU A 540 6.60 31.35 12.36
CA GLU A 540 5.94 31.78 13.61
C GLU A 540 4.42 31.86 13.46
N ALA A 541 3.92 32.44 12.36
CA ALA A 541 2.48 32.52 12.09
C ALA A 541 1.82 31.14 11.99
N MET A 542 2.54 30.17 11.41
CA MET A 542 2.08 28.78 11.23
C MET A 542 2.14 27.99 12.55
N LYS A 543 3.25 28.09 13.29
CA LYS A 543 3.48 27.38 14.58
C LYS A 543 2.53 27.76 15.71
N ARG A 544 1.68 28.78 15.54
CA ARG A 544 0.57 29.06 16.46
C ARG A 544 -0.49 27.96 16.47
N LEU A 545 -0.55 27.13 15.42
CA LEU A 545 -1.48 26.01 15.33
C LEU A 545 -0.81 24.70 15.77
N PRO A 546 -1.44 23.89 16.65
CA PRO A 546 -0.89 22.61 17.09
C PRO A 546 -0.48 21.67 15.95
N LEU A 547 -1.23 21.67 14.85
CA LEU A 547 -0.94 20.94 13.60
C LEU A 547 0.45 21.28 13.01
N PHE A 548 0.92 22.52 13.18
CA PHE A 548 2.18 23.01 12.62
C PHE A 548 3.24 23.25 13.70
N ASN A 549 3.01 22.91 14.96
CA ASN A 549 3.99 23.10 16.05
C ASN A 549 5.34 22.46 15.72
N ASN A 550 5.32 21.30 15.07
CA ASN A 550 6.50 20.54 14.65
C ASN A 550 6.83 20.75 13.15
N LEU A 551 6.41 21.86 12.53
CA LEU A 551 6.72 22.14 11.13
C LEU A 551 8.24 22.23 10.95
N SER A 552 8.80 21.27 10.20
CA SER A 552 10.22 21.19 9.89
C SER A 552 10.48 21.58 8.44
N ALA A 553 11.48 22.46 8.21
CA ALA A 553 11.84 22.95 6.89
C ALA A 553 13.10 22.25 6.38
N HIS A 554 13.03 21.67 5.18
CA HIS A 554 14.07 20.82 4.60
C HIS A 554 14.37 21.22 3.15
N GLU A 555 15.66 21.37 2.83
CA GLU A 555 16.11 21.59 1.45
C GLU A 555 16.13 20.26 0.69
N ILE A 556 15.48 20.25 -0.48
CA ILE A 556 15.50 19.16 -1.44
C ILE A 556 16.47 19.52 -2.56
N VAL A 557 17.57 18.77 -2.61
CA VAL A 557 18.62 18.89 -3.63
C VAL A 557 18.44 17.79 -4.68
N ALA A 558 18.71 18.14 -5.94
CA ALA A 558 18.67 17.16 -7.03
C ALA A 558 19.73 16.07 -6.85
N VAL A 559 19.36 14.82 -7.18
CA VAL A 559 20.26 13.66 -7.06
C VAL A 559 21.46 13.82 -8.00
N SER A 560 22.67 13.80 -7.43
CA SER A 560 23.93 14.03 -8.14
C SER A 560 25.08 13.16 -7.59
N GLY A 561 26.21 13.12 -8.30
CA GLY A 561 27.42 12.40 -7.84
C GLY A 561 27.16 10.92 -7.52
N ALA A 562 27.67 10.46 -6.38
CA ALA A 562 27.53 9.09 -5.90
C ALA A 562 26.06 8.68 -5.66
N ASP A 563 25.22 9.61 -5.17
CA ASP A 563 23.80 9.35 -4.95
C ASP A 563 23.07 9.04 -6.26
N ARG A 564 23.53 9.59 -7.39
CA ARG A 564 22.96 9.31 -8.72
C ARG A 564 23.26 7.89 -9.18
N MET A 565 24.44 7.36 -8.87
CA MET A 565 24.78 5.96 -9.14
C MET A 565 24.01 5.01 -8.22
N ALA A 566 23.91 5.34 -6.93
CA ALA A 566 23.12 4.58 -5.97
C ALA A 566 21.63 4.55 -6.36
N PHE A 567 21.09 5.69 -6.82
CA PHE A 567 19.77 5.76 -7.41
C PHE A 567 19.61 4.82 -8.61
N ALA A 568 20.51 4.93 -9.60
CA ALA A 568 20.43 4.12 -10.80
C ALA A 568 20.44 2.63 -10.50
N GLN A 569 21.35 2.20 -9.62
CA GLN A 569 21.47 0.83 -9.15
C GLN A 569 20.19 0.33 -8.45
N ALA A 570 19.69 1.10 -7.49
CA ALA A 570 18.48 0.72 -6.73
C ALA A 570 17.23 0.69 -7.63
N TYR A 571 17.12 1.66 -8.54
CA TYR A 571 15.98 1.76 -9.45
C TYR A 571 15.98 0.66 -10.52
N LEU A 572 17.15 0.32 -11.09
CA LEU A 572 17.29 -0.80 -12.02
C LEU A 572 16.92 -2.12 -11.35
N GLN A 573 17.48 -2.38 -10.17
CA GLN A 573 17.17 -3.57 -9.38
C GLN A 573 15.68 -3.70 -9.14
N ASN A 574 15.02 -2.59 -8.81
CA ASN A 574 13.59 -2.57 -8.59
C ASN A 574 12.78 -2.86 -9.87
N CYS A 575 13.16 -2.24 -11.00
CA CYS A 575 12.50 -2.50 -12.28
C CYS A 575 12.64 -3.97 -12.71
N VAL A 576 13.81 -4.57 -12.49
CA VAL A 576 14.07 -5.98 -12.79
C VAL A 576 13.22 -6.90 -11.90
N ASN A 577 13.13 -6.62 -10.60
CA ASN A 577 12.27 -7.38 -9.69
C ASN A 577 10.78 -7.27 -10.06
N ASN A 578 10.35 -6.14 -10.63
CA ASN A 578 8.99 -5.97 -11.11
C ASN A 578 8.72 -6.71 -12.44
N HIS A 579 9.75 -6.90 -13.28
CA HIS A 579 9.64 -7.64 -14.55
C HIS A 579 9.80 -9.15 -14.36
N ILE A 580 10.62 -9.59 -13.39
CA ILE A 580 10.98 -10.98 -13.13
C ILE A 580 10.50 -11.35 -11.74
N THR A 581 9.39 -12.10 -11.68
CA THR A 581 8.71 -12.43 -10.43
C THR A 581 9.02 -13.85 -9.94
N ASP A 582 9.48 -14.73 -10.83
CA ASP A 582 9.75 -16.13 -10.58
C ASP A 582 11.18 -16.41 -10.10
N ARG A 583 12.09 -15.43 -10.25
CA ARG A 583 13.52 -15.61 -9.95
C ARG A 583 14.11 -14.41 -9.24
N LYS A 584 15.08 -14.67 -8.36
CA LYS A 584 15.88 -13.61 -7.74
C LYS A 584 17.02 -13.21 -8.67
N VAL A 585 16.93 -12.01 -9.22
CA VAL A 585 17.96 -11.43 -10.08
C VAL A 585 18.64 -10.30 -9.34
N THR A 586 19.97 -10.33 -9.23
CA THR A 586 20.77 -9.25 -8.66
C THR A 586 21.41 -8.47 -9.80
N THR A 587 21.15 -7.17 -9.86
CA THR A 587 21.73 -6.29 -10.89
C THR A 587 23.00 -5.62 -10.37
N CYS A 588 23.93 -5.27 -11.26
CA CYS A 588 25.11 -4.47 -10.97
C CYS A 588 25.38 -3.52 -12.15
N ILE A 589 25.57 -2.24 -11.87
CA ILE A 589 25.97 -1.24 -12.86
C ILE A 589 27.45 -0.91 -12.67
N GLU A 590 28.27 -1.15 -13.70
CA GLU A 590 29.68 -0.77 -13.74
C GLU A 590 29.89 0.40 -14.73
N GLY A 591 30.68 1.40 -14.31
CA GLY A 591 30.97 2.59 -15.10
C GLY A 591 30.20 3.84 -14.64
N THR A 592 30.39 4.95 -15.35
CA THR A 592 29.78 6.24 -15.01
C THR A 592 28.48 6.47 -15.81
N MET A 593 27.35 6.64 -15.10
CA MET A 593 26.11 7.13 -15.70
C MET A 593 26.13 8.66 -15.83
N GLN A 594 26.82 9.17 -16.83
CA GLN A 594 26.80 10.60 -17.16
C GLN A 594 25.63 10.98 -18.08
N ILE A 595 24.40 10.57 -17.72
CA ILE A 595 23.20 11.03 -18.44
C ILE A 595 22.65 12.25 -17.69
N ASN A 596 22.81 13.44 -18.29
CA ASN A 596 22.23 14.75 -17.92
C ASN A 596 22.27 15.08 -16.41
N ALA A 597 23.17 15.97 -15.98
CA ALA A 597 23.24 16.41 -14.59
C ALA A 597 21.90 17.03 -14.12
N GLY A 598 21.48 16.70 -12.89
CA GLY A 598 20.24 17.20 -12.28
C GLY A 598 19.03 16.33 -12.59
N ASP A 599 18.45 16.42 -13.78
CA ASP A 599 17.19 15.77 -14.12
C ASP A 599 17.31 14.23 -14.16
N THR A 600 16.50 13.52 -13.38
CA THR A 600 16.48 12.05 -13.32
C THR A 600 15.53 11.42 -14.33
N ARG A 601 14.72 12.17 -15.06
CA ARG A 601 13.77 11.58 -16.04
C ARG A 601 14.48 10.84 -17.18
N PRO A 602 15.54 11.38 -17.81
CA PRO A 602 16.26 10.66 -18.86
C PRO A 602 16.92 9.38 -18.36
N ILE A 603 17.48 9.39 -17.14
CA ILE A 603 18.13 8.21 -16.56
C ILE A 603 17.08 7.13 -16.21
N VAL A 604 15.91 7.50 -15.64
CA VAL A 604 14.81 6.57 -15.37
C VAL A 604 14.38 5.84 -16.63
N ARG A 605 14.23 6.57 -17.75
CA ARG A 605 13.89 5.97 -19.04
C ARG A 605 14.90 4.92 -19.47
N HIS A 606 16.20 5.22 -19.37
CA HIS A 606 17.27 4.27 -19.71
C HIS A 606 17.24 3.04 -18.81
N LEU A 607 17.06 3.23 -17.50
CA LEU A 607 17.04 2.14 -16.53
C LEU A 607 15.86 1.19 -16.76
N ARG A 608 14.69 1.70 -17.16
CA ARG A 608 13.54 0.87 -17.57
C ARG A 608 13.82 0.07 -18.82
N MET A 609 14.44 0.68 -19.84
CA MET A 609 14.86 -0.02 -21.05
C MET A 609 15.88 -1.12 -20.71
N LEU A 610 16.88 -0.82 -19.88
CA LEU A 610 17.86 -1.79 -19.41
C LEU A 610 17.22 -2.94 -18.63
N ALA A 611 16.25 -2.66 -17.74
CA ALA A 611 15.53 -3.67 -17.00
C ALA A 611 14.76 -4.62 -17.92
N ALA A 612 14.10 -4.08 -18.95
CA ALA A 612 13.45 -4.88 -19.98
C ALA A 612 14.45 -5.72 -20.77
N TYR A 613 15.60 -5.16 -21.16
CA TYR A 613 16.66 -5.94 -21.81
C TYR A 613 17.19 -7.08 -20.93
N ILE A 614 17.36 -6.86 -19.62
CA ILE A 614 17.73 -7.91 -18.66
C ILE A 614 16.64 -8.97 -18.57
N GLY A 615 15.38 -8.56 -18.50
CA GLY A 615 14.21 -9.43 -18.46
C GLY A 615 14.17 -10.45 -19.60
N GLU A 616 14.54 -10.04 -20.82
CA GLU A 616 14.58 -10.95 -21.97
C GLU A 616 15.79 -11.88 -22.00
N LEU A 617 16.93 -11.47 -21.43
CA LEU A 617 18.13 -12.31 -21.39
C LEU A 617 18.03 -13.41 -20.32
N VAL A 618 17.28 -13.18 -19.25
CA VAL A 618 17.15 -14.10 -18.11
C VAL A 618 16.58 -15.48 -18.49
N PRO A 619 15.53 -15.59 -19.33
CA PRO A 619 15.03 -16.89 -19.80
C PRO A 619 16.04 -17.69 -20.64
N VAL A 620 16.93 -17.00 -21.37
CA VAL A 620 17.87 -17.61 -22.34
C VAL A 620 19.23 -17.92 -21.71
N ALA A 621 19.55 -17.31 -20.56
CA ALA A 621 20.76 -17.61 -19.82
C ALA A 621 20.72 -19.04 -19.26
N SER A 622 21.71 -19.86 -19.61
CA SER A 622 21.96 -21.15 -18.95
C SER A 622 22.39 -20.91 -17.50
N ILE A 623 21.65 -21.47 -16.54
CA ILE A 623 21.84 -21.17 -15.11
C ILE A 623 22.67 -22.26 -14.44
N ASP A 624 23.73 -21.87 -13.73
CA ASP A 624 24.41 -22.71 -12.74
C ASP A 624 23.56 -22.81 -11.47
N CYS A 625 23.56 -23.99 -10.85
CA CYS A 625 22.62 -24.54 -9.87
C CYS A 625 22.35 -23.73 -8.57
N ASN A 626 22.92 -22.53 -8.40
CA ASN A 626 22.87 -21.73 -7.17
C ASN A 626 21.76 -20.66 -7.12
N GLY A 627 20.77 -20.71 -8.02
CA GLY A 627 19.46 -20.07 -7.83
C GLY A 627 19.39 -18.52 -7.85
N SER A 628 20.50 -17.80 -8.02
CA SER A 628 20.49 -16.33 -8.18
C SER A 628 21.21 -15.92 -9.47
N ILE A 629 20.58 -15.04 -10.25
CA ILE A 629 21.11 -14.58 -11.54
C ILE A 629 21.76 -13.22 -11.36
N GLN A 630 23.00 -13.06 -11.80
CA GLN A 630 23.67 -11.77 -11.81
C GLN A 630 23.53 -11.10 -13.19
N ALA A 631 22.99 -9.89 -13.22
CA ALA A 631 22.92 -9.05 -14.40
C ALA A 631 23.90 -7.88 -14.28
N MET A 632 24.85 -7.76 -15.21
CA MET A 632 25.88 -6.73 -15.21
C MET A 632 25.64 -5.76 -16.36
N VAL A 633 25.60 -4.47 -16.06
CA VAL A 633 25.42 -3.40 -17.05
C VAL A 633 26.68 -2.54 -17.07
N LYS A 634 27.40 -2.52 -18.19
CA LYS A 634 28.59 -1.68 -18.37
C LYS A 634 28.34 -0.57 -19.39
N HIS A 635 28.82 0.63 -19.11
CA HIS A 635 28.89 1.70 -20.11
C HIS A 635 30.34 1.87 -20.58
N VAL A 636 30.62 1.55 -21.85
CA VAL A 636 31.96 1.57 -22.47
C VAL A 636 31.85 2.24 -23.83
N ASP A 637 32.68 3.27 -24.09
CA ASP A 637 32.79 3.94 -25.41
C ASP A 637 31.45 4.39 -26.02
N SER A 638 30.57 5.00 -25.21
CA SER A 638 29.21 5.43 -25.60
C SER A 638 28.24 4.28 -25.97
N ARG A 639 28.60 3.05 -25.62
CA ARG A 639 27.76 1.86 -25.74
C ARG A 639 27.46 1.27 -24.38
N TRP A 640 26.30 0.65 -24.29
CA TRP A 640 25.84 -0.07 -23.13
C TRP A 640 25.98 -1.57 -23.39
N ARG A 641 26.61 -2.31 -22.49
CA ARG A 641 26.67 -3.77 -22.54
C ARG A 641 25.88 -4.33 -21.38
N VAL A 642 24.87 -5.13 -21.67
CA VAL A 642 24.10 -5.88 -20.68
C VAL A 642 24.55 -7.34 -20.75
N GLN A 643 24.98 -7.91 -19.63
CA GLN A 643 25.44 -9.29 -19.54
C GLN A 643 24.64 -10.02 -18.46
N VAL A 644 24.10 -11.19 -18.79
CA VAL A 644 23.35 -12.08 -17.88
C VAL A 644 23.87 -13.49 -18.09
N GLY A 645 24.67 -13.98 -17.13
CA GLY A 645 25.40 -15.25 -17.30
C GLY A 645 26.34 -15.22 -18.52
N THR A 646 26.18 -16.18 -19.42
CA THR A 646 26.92 -16.29 -20.69
C THR A 646 26.37 -15.40 -21.80
N GLN A 647 25.14 -14.87 -21.65
CA GLN A 647 24.50 -14.04 -22.64
C GLN A 647 24.95 -12.59 -22.50
N SER A 648 25.21 -11.91 -23.62
CA SER A 648 25.52 -10.49 -23.63
C SER A 648 24.84 -9.78 -24.78
N LEU A 649 24.42 -8.55 -24.53
CA LEU A 649 23.76 -7.66 -25.47
C LEU A 649 24.49 -6.32 -25.49
N GLU A 650 24.90 -5.89 -26.67
CA GLU A 650 25.39 -4.53 -26.87
C GLU A 650 24.25 -3.62 -27.35
N LEU A 651 24.18 -2.45 -26.75
CA LEU A 651 23.18 -1.42 -26.94
C LEU A 651 23.90 -0.12 -27.31
N GLN A 652 23.36 0.61 -28.27
CA GLN A 652 23.82 1.93 -28.71
C GLN A 652 22.81 3.01 -28.33
N VAL A 653 23.26 4.26 -28.23
CA VAL A 653 22.43 5.43 -27.86
C VAL A 653 21.96 6.15 -29.11
N GLY A 654 20.64 6.29 -29.25
CA GLY A 654 20.01 6.79 -30.48
C GLY A 654 19.96 8.32 -30.51
N PRO A 655 19.56 8.93 -31.64
CA PRO A 655 19.41 10.38 -31.74
C PRO A 655 18.46 10.98 -30.69
N ASN A 656 17.44 10.22 -30.24
CA ASN A 656 16.54 10.66 -29.17
C ASN A 656 16.99 10.20 -27.77
N LEU A 657 18.25 9.78 -27.63
CA LEU A 657 18.85 9.22 -26.41
C LEU A 657 18.07 7.98 -25.93
N ASN A 658 17.69 7.09 -26.83
CA ASN A 658 17.10 5.79 -26.49
C ASN A 658 18.13 4.67 -26.68
N LEU A 659 18.03 3.59 -25.91
CA LEU A 659 18.91 2.43 -26.02
C LEU A 659 18.36 1.42 -27.02
N TYR A 660 19.18 1.02 -28.00
CA TYR A 660 18.79 0.06 -29.04
C TYR A 660 19.86 -1.00 -29.26
N PRO A 661 19.48 -2.28 -29.46
CA PRO A 661 20.44 -3.36 -29.65
C PRO A 661 21.22 -3.19 -30.96
N THR A 662 22.52 -3.47 -30.92
CA THR A 662 23.37 -3.52 -32.13
C THR A 662 23.13 -4.79 -32.93
N ASN A 663 22.74 -5.88 -32.28
CA ASN A 663 22.37 -7.16 -32.90
C ASN A 663 20.87 -7.41 -32.76
N GLU A 664 20.12 -7.23 -33.85
CA GLU A 664 18.66 -7.41 -33.88
C GLU A 664 18.24 -8.89 -33.73
N ALA A 665 19.14 -9.86 -33.94
CA ALA A 665 18.81 -11.29 -33.99
C ALA A 665 18.49 -11.93 -32.62
N LEU A 666 18.98 -11.37 -31.52
CA LEU A 666 18.68 -11.84 -30.15
C LEU A 666 17.35 -11.29 -29.63
N PHE A 667 16.81 -10.27 -30.29
CA PHE A 667 15.60 -9.54 -29.89
C PHE A 667 14.48 -9.75 -30.90
N GLU A 668 14.06 -11.00 -31.10
CA GLU A 668 12.76 -11.31 -31.72
C GLU A 668 11.61 -11.01 -30.74
N PHE A 669 11.49 -9.76 -30.28
CA PHE A 669 10.21 -9.28 -29.77
C PHE A 669 9.21 -9.46 -30.91
N LYS A 670 8.10 -10.18 -30.66
CA LYS A 670 6.96 -10.37 -31.57
C LYS A 670 6.80 -9.12 -32.44
N ARG A 671 7.36 -9.12 -33.66
CA ARG A 671 7.52 -7.91 -34.47
C ARG A 671 6.19 -7.20 -34.48
N CYS A 672 6.13 -6.02 -33.87
CA CYS A 672 4.86 -5.35 -33.69
C CYS A 672 4.22 -5.18 -35.07
N LYS A 673 3.09 -5.87 -35.29
CA LYS A 673 2.38 -5.87 -36.57
C LYS A 673 2.17 -4.43 -37.05
N SER A 674 2.00 -3.48 -36.13
CA SER A 674 1.82 -2.05 -36.42
C SER A 674 2.97 -1.42 -37.18
N VAL A 675 4.25 -1.73 -36.93
CA VAL A 675 5.35 -1.11 -37.69
C VAL A 675 5.48 -1.71 -39.08
N ASN A 676 5.28 -3.02 -39.20
CA ASN A 676 5.20 -3.66 -40.52
C ASN A 676 4.00 -3.10 -41.32
N LEU A 677 2.86 -2.87 -40.67
CA LEU A 677 1.69 -2.21 -41.24
C LEU A 677 1.99 -0.76 -41.63
N LEU A 678 2.73 0.00 -40.80
CA LEU A 678 3.17 1.36 -41.14
C LEU A 678 4.03 1.37 -42.40
N ARG A 679 5.01 0.47 -42.48
CA ARG A 679 5.89 0.33 -43.64
C ARG A 679 5.12 -0.07 -44.89
N GLN A 680 4.23 -1.07 -44.78
CA GLN A 680 3.43 -1.56 -45.90
C GLN A 680 2.44 -0.50 -46.42
N LYS A 681 1.83 0.28 -45.53
CA LYS A 681 0.73 1.20 -45.86
C LYS A 681 1.20 2.62 -46.21
N TYR A 682 2.34 3.05 -45.66
CA TYR A 682 2.77 4.46 -45.73
C TYR A 682 4.24 4.68 -46.11
N GLY A 683 4.99 3.62 -46.41
CA GLY A 683 6.42 3.68 -46.75
C GLY A 683 7.32 3.96 -45.55
N THR A 684 8.57 4.35 -45.83
CA THR A 684 9.61 4.61 -44.81
C THR A 684 9.29 5.87 -44.01
N ILE A 685 9.29 5.77 -42.68
CA ILE A 685 9.12 6.90 -41.75
C ILE A 685 10.50 7.29 -41.20
N LEU A 686 10.78 8.59 -41.08
CA LEU A 686 12.01 9.06 -40.42
C LEU A 686 12.07 8.49 -39.00
N GLY A 687 13.19 7.90 -38.60
CA GLY A 687 13.32 7.29 -37.26
C GLY A 687 12.56 5.98 -37.08
N GLU A 688 12.18 5.27 -38.15
CA GLU A 688 11.41 4.01 -38.10
C GLU A 688 11.95 2.99 -37.09
N LYS A 689 13.28 2.83 -37.02
CA LYS A 689 13.93 1.91 -36.06
C LYS A 689 13.66 2.31 -34.60
N GLU A 690 13.80 3.59 -34.26
CA GLU A 690 13.51 4.06 -32.90
C GLU A 690 12.01 4.00 -32.61
N LEU A 691 11.17 4.37 -33.58
CA LEU A 691 9.71 4.28 -33.44
C LEU A 691 9.27 2.85 -33.11
N HIS A 692 9.86 1.85 -33.76
CA HIS A 692 9.59 0.45 -33.47
C HIS A 692 9.91 0.07 -32.03
N ILE A 693 11.07 0.48 -31.55
CA ILE A 693 11.53 0.20 -30.19
C ILE A 693 10.62 0.88 -29.17
N ILE A 694 10.24 2.15 -29.39
CA ILE A 694 9.33 2.86 -28.50
C ILE A 694 7.95 2.20 -28.45
N LEU A 695 7.39 1.79 -29.59
CA LEU A 695 6.11 1.09 -29.62
C LEU A 695 6.18 -0.28 -28.93
N ASN A 696 7.29 -1.01 -29.06
CA ASN A 696 7.49 -2.26 -28.33
C ASN A 696 7.53 -2.02 -26.82
N PHE A 697 8.33 -1.04 -26.37
CA PHE A 697 8.41 -0.72 -24.94
C PHE A 697 7.10 -0.18 -24.36
N TRP A 698 6.28 0.48 -25.17
CA TRP A 698 4.93 0.86 -24.78
C TRP A 698 4.03 -0.36 -24.59
N LEU A 699 4.05 -1.31 -25.53
CA LEU A 699 3.23 -2.53 -25.46
C LEU A 699 3.65 -3.46 -24.33
N SER A 700 4.94 -3.52 -24.00
CA SER A 700 5.45 -4.22 -22.82
C SER A 700 5.23 -3.43 -21.52
N LYS A 701 4.62 -2.23 -21.59
CA LYS A 701 4.39 -1.30 -20.47
C LYS A 701 5.68 -0.84 -19.76
N THR A 702 6.83 -0.99 -20.43
CA THR A 702 8.14 -0.55 -19.93
C THR A 702 8.26 0.97 -19.94
N LEU A 703 7.72 1.66 -20.95
CA LEU A 703 7.66 3.13 -20.99
C LEU A 703 6.27 3.61 -20.57
N ALA A 704 6.20 4.29 -19.42
CA ALA A 704 4.96 4.70 -18.78
C ALA A 704 5.00 6.21 -18.45
N PRO A 705 4.40 7.11 -19.25
CA PRO A 705 3.84 6.86 -20.57
C PRO A 705 4.92 6.86 -21.66
N ALA A 706 4.61 6.29 -22.82
CA ALA A 706 5.35 6.56 -24.04
C ALA A 706 4.80 7.84 -24.69
N VAL A 707 5.69 8.71 -25.18
CA VAL A 707 5.32 10.01 -25.74
C VAL A 707 6.00 10.20 -27.09
N ILE A 708 5.21 10.37 -28.14
CA ILE A 708 5.67 10.59 -29.51
C ILE A 708 5.22 11.99 -29.91
N VAL A 709 6.16 12.86 -30.29
CA VAL A 709 5.87 14.25 -30.65
C VAL A 709 6.19 14.47 -32.12
N SER A 710 5.33 15.17 -32.85
CA SER A 710 5.65 15.62 -34.21
C SER A 710 5.01 16.96 -34.52
N ASN A 711 5.66 17.73 -35.40
CA ASN A 711 5.08 18.91 -36.03
C ASN A 711 4.26 18.57 -37.28
N LYS A 712 4.28 17.30 -37.73
CA LYS A 712 3.53 16.82 -38.89
C LYS A 712 2.37 15.96 -38.44
N HIS A 713 1.17 16.54 -38.43
CA HIS A 713 -0.06 15.83 -38.11
C HIS A 713 -0.24 14.52 -38.92
N GLY A 714 0.18 14.52 -40.19
CA GLY A 714 0.13 13.32 -41.04
C GLY A 714 0.95 12.14 -40.50
N ILE A 715 2.07 12.38 -39.80
CA ILE A 715 2.86 11.30 -39.17
C ILE A 715 2.10 10.73 -37.98
N ILE A 716 1.55 11.59 -37.11
CA ILE A 716 0.75 11.19 -35.96
C ILE A 716 -0.43 10.32 -36.38
N ASN A 717 -1.17 10.73 -37.42
CA ASN A 717 -2.30 9.97 -37.95
C ASN A 717 -1.91 8.58 -38.48
N ARG A 718 -0.75 8.47 -39.15
CA ARG A 718 -0.25 7.18 -39.64
C ARG A 718 0.06 6.25 -38.48
N VAL A 719 0.82 6.72 -37.48
CA VAL A 719 1.18 5.95 -36.28
C VAL A 719 -0.08 5.50 -35.53
N LEU A 720 -1.01 6.42 -35.28
CA LEU A 720 -2.28 6.11 -34.62
C LEU A 720 -3.10 5.08 -35.40
N GLY A 721 -3.18 5.22 -36.73
CA GLY A 721 -3.89 4.29 -37.60
C GLY A 721 -3.32 2.87 -37.50
N ALA A 722 -2.01 2.70 -37.46
CA ALA A 722 -1.39 1.39 -37.33
C ALA A 722 -1.51 0.80 -35.91
N VAL A 723 -1.48 1.64 -34.89
CA VAL A 723 -1.68 1.23 -33.49
C VAL A 723 -3.12 0.78 -33.25
N ARG A 724 -4.11 1.40 -33.90
CA ARG A 724 -5.53 1.04 -33.81
C ARG A 724 -5.83 -0.38 -34.30
N GLU A 725 -5.04 -0.90 -35.23
CA GLU A 725 -5.19 -2.26 -35.77
C GLU A 725 -4.68 -3.35 -34.79
N LEU A 726 -4.07 -2.97 -33.66
CA LEU A 726 -3.58 -3.91 -32.65
C LEU A 726 -4.71 -4.37 -31.71
N LYS A 727 -4.75 -5.68 -31.44
CA LYS A 727 -5.72 -6.28 -30.52
C LYS A 727 -5.49 -5.78 -29.09
N GLY A 728 -6.57 -5.33 -28.42
CA GLY A 728 -6.54 -4.90 -27.03
C GLY A 728 -6.06 -3.47 -26.79
N VAL A 729 -5.90 -2.67 -27.86
CA VAL A 729 -5.57 -1.24 -27.75
C VAL A 729 -6.84 -0.41 -27.91
N THR A 730 -7.08 0.51 -26.98
CA THR A 730 -8.13 1.53 -27.10
C THR A 730 -7.53 2.85 -27.58
N CYS A 731 -8.15 3.49 -28.58
CA CYS A 731 -7.65 4.75 -29.14
C CYS A 731 -8.61 5.92 -28.89
N PHE A 732 -8.07 7.03 -28.40
CA PHE A 732 -8.74 8.33 -28.32
C PHE A 732 -8.15 9.26 -29.38
N THR A 733 -8.99 9.85 -30.22
CA THR A 733 -8.55 10.61 -31.40
C THR A 733 -9.05 12.04 -31.40
N GLY A 734 -8.29 12.94 -32.01
CA GLY A 734 -8.69 14.34 -32.21
C GLY A 734 -8.87 15.12 -30.90
N VAL A 735 -8.16 14.76 -29.82
CA VAL A 735 -8.29 15.46 -28.54
C VAL A 735 -7.54 16.80 -28.61
N ASP A 736 -8.29 17.89 -28.78
CA ASP A 736 -7.76 19.25 -28.77
C ASP A 736 -7.52 19.72 -27.32
N SER A 737 -6.26 19.88 -26.90
CA SER A 737 -5.92 20.21 -25.51
C SER A 737 -6.29 21.64 -25.11
N SER A 738 -6.68 22.49 -26.06
CA SER A 738 -7.22 23.83 -25.78
C SER A 738 -8.73 23.84 -25.49
N LYS A 739 -9.45 22.80 -25.93
CA LYS A 739 -10.92 22.71 -25.81
C LYS A 739 -11.37 21.59 -24.89
N TYR A 740 -10.64 20.48 -24.90
CA TYR A 740 -10.95 19.32 -24.10
C TYR A 740 -10.17 19.34 -22.79
N LYS A 741 -10.86 19.04 -21.69
CA LYS A 741 -10.25 19.12 -20.37
C LYS A 741 -9.35 17.90 -20.14
N MET A 742 -8.10 18.14 -19.74
CA MET A 742 -7.15 17.05 -19.46
C MET A 742 -7.47 16.34 -18.14
N THR A 743 -7.67 17.13 -17.10
CA THR A 743 -7.99 16.67 -15.75
C THR A 743 -9.09 17.55 -15.15
N LYS A 744 -9.99 16.91 -14.40
CA LYS A 744 -11.09 17.59 -13.75
C LYS A 744 -10.64 18.36 -12.51
N SER A 745 -11.07 19.60 -12.39
CA SER A 745 -10.94 20.45 -11.20
C SER A 745 -12.01 20.11 -10.17
N LEU A 746 -11.79 20.48 -8.90
CA LEU A 746 -12.81 20.41 -7.85
C LEU A 746 -14.05 21.24 -8.18
N TYR A 747 -13.92 22.30 -8.98
CA TYR A 747 -15.00 23.21 -9.30
C TYR A 747 -15.76 22.87 -10.58
N ASP A 748 -15.37 21.78 -11.25
CA ASP A 748 -16.05 21.36 -12.46
C ASP A 748 -17.37 20.64 -12.14
N PRO A 749 -18.44 20.88 -12.93
CA PRO A 749 -19.65 20.07 -12.90
C PRO A 749 -19.35 18.57 -12.92
N ARG A 750 -20.18 17.77 -12.23
CA ARG A 750 -19.92 16.32 -12.06
C ARG A 750 -19.79 15.57 -13.39
N ASP A 751 -20.52 16.02 -14.38
CA ASP A 751 -20.63 15.54 -15.76
C ASP A 751 -19.60 16.14 -16.73
N THR A 752 -18.69 17.01 -16.26
CA THR A 752 -17.67 17.61 -17.13
C THR A 752 -16.78 16.53 -17.75
N PRO A 753 -16.81 16.37 -19.09
CA PRO A 753 -16.01 15.38 -19.77
C PRO A 753 -14.53 15.77 -19.68
N ASN A 754 -13.66 14.79 -19.41
CA ASN A 754 -12.23 14.99 -19.32
C ASN A 754 -11.47 13.72 -19.69
N LEU A 755 -10.28 13.90 -20.27
CA LEU A 755 -9.49 12.83 -20.85
C LEU A 755 -9.06 11.79 -19.81
N ARG A 756 -8.68 12.24 -18.61
CA ARG A 756 -8.26 11.35 -17.53
C ARG A 756 -9.34 10.34 -17.18
N ASP A 757 -10.56 10.80 -16.94
CA ASP A 757 -11.65 9.92 -16.52
C ASP A 757 -12.09 9.00 -17.67
N ASP A 758 -12.00 9.45 -18.92
CA ASP A 758 -12.26 8.59 -20.08
C ASP A 758 -11.24 7.46 -20.22
N ILE A 759 -9.96 7.73 -19.96
CA ILE A 759 -8.92 6.68 -19.91
C ILE A 759 -9.21 5.72 -18.76
N LEU A 760 -9.59 6.22 -17.58
CA LEU A 760 -9.89 5.38 -16.42
C LEU A 760 -11.08 4.43 -16.67
N LYS A 761 -12.07 4.84 -17.46
CA LYS A 761 -13.21 3.98 -17.84
C LYS A 761 -12.81 2.76 -18.66
N VAL A 762 -11.66 2.78 -19.35
CA VAL A 762 -11.16 1.63 -20.13
C VAL A 762 -10.67 0.51 -19.19
N GLY A 763 -10.24 0.86 -17.98
CA GLY A 763 -9.76 -0.08 -16.97
C GLY A 763 -8.27 0.06 -16.66
N ARG A 764 -7.90 -0.34 -15.44
CA ARG A 764 -6.51 -0.28 -14.96
C ARG A 764 -5.62 -1.26 -15.73
N GLY A 765 -4.46 -0.78 -16.16
CA GLY A 765 -3.49 -1.59 -16.92
C GLY A 765 -3.91 -1.87 -18.37
N ALA A 766 -4.98 -1.25 -18.87
CA ALA A 766 -5.32 -1.31 -20.28
C ALA A 766 -4.28 -0.59 -21.15
N THR A 767 -4.11 -1.04 -22.39
CA THR A 767 -3.23 -0.38 -23.36
C THR A 767 -4.03 0.67 -24.12
N VAL A 768 -3.65 1.94 -23.99
CA VAL A 768 -4.39 3.08 -24.52
C VAL A 768 -3.47 3.99 -25.33
N ALA A 769 -3.92 4.41 -26.52
CA ALA A 769 -3.25 5.41 -27.34
C ALA A 769 -4.12 6.67 -27.49
N VAL A 770 -3.55 7.84 -27.24
CA VAL A 770 -4.26 9.13 -27.28
C VAL A 770 -3.56 10.06 -28.26
N GLU A 771 -4.31 10.56 -29.22
CA GLU A 771 -3.90 11.65 -30.09
C GLU A 771 -4.23 13.00 -29.44
N LEU A 772 -3.21 13.80 -29.17
CA LEU A 772 -3.32 15.14 -28.59
C LEU A 772 -2.93 16.19 -29.63
N ASN A 773 -3.83 17.14 -29.87
CA ASN A 773 -3.59 18.32 -30.69
C ASN A 773 -3.28 19.52 -29.80
N CYS A 774 -2.07 20.06 -29.93
CA CYS A 774 -1.57 21.20 -29.16
C CYS A 774 -1.32 22.40 -30.09
N PRO A 775 -2.32 23.28 -30.30
CA PRO A 775 -2.19 24.43 -31.21
C PRO A 775 -1.31 25.57 -30.68
N SER A 776 -1.04 25.63 -29.36
CA SER A 776 -0.30 26.72 -28.71
C SER A 776 0.67 26.25 -27.62
N SER A 777 1.55 27.13 -27.13
CA SER A 777 2.38 26.87 -25.96
C SER A 777 1.56 26.55 -24.71
N ASP A 778 0.45 27.24 -24.51
CA ASP A 778 -0.42 27.03 -23.35
C ASP A 778 -1.07 25.64 -23.42
N SER A 779 -1.50 25.22 -24.61
CA SER A 779 -2.05 23.89 -24.84
C SER A 779 -1.02 22.77 -24.58
N GLN A 780 0.27 23.05 -24.80
CA GLN A 780 1.38 22.16 -24.44
C GLN A 780 1.60 22.12 -22.91
N LEU A 781 1.41 23.25 -22.21
CA LEU A 781 1.48 23.29 -20.75
C LEU A 781 0.31 22.53 -20.10
N CYS A 782 -0.89 22.58 -20.70
CA CYS A 782 -2.08 21.88 -20.19
C CYS A 782 -1.91 20.35 -20.17
N ILE A 783 -1.17 19.77 -21.12
CA ILE A 783 -0.96 18.33 -21.19
C ILE A 783 0.17 17.84 -20.28
N ARG A 784 0.96 18.76 -19.68
CA ARG A 784 2.19 18.45 -18.93
C ARG A 784 1.99 17.36 -17.89
N GLU A 785 0.94 17.45 -17.08
CA GLU A 785 0.63 16.45 -16.04
C GLU A 785 0.24 15.09 -16.64
N MET A 786 -0.42 15.08 -17.79
CA MET A 786 -0.87 13.84 -18.43
C MET A 786 0.29 13.01 -18.98
N ILE A 787 1.35 13.68 -19.44
CA ILE A 787 2.52 13.08 -20.07
C ILE A 787 3.71 12.93 -19.11
N GLU A 788 3.54 13.24 -17.83
CA GLU A 788 4.54 12.98 -16.79
C GLU A 788 4.55 11.51 -16.39
N ASP A 789 5.74 11.00 -16.04
CA ASP A 789 5.99 9.64 -15.55
C ASP A 789 5.48 9.40 -14.11
N SER A 790 4.72 10.34 -13.56
CA SER A 790 4.06 10.19 -12.26
C SER A 790 2.56 9.94 -12.46
N PRO A 791 1.89 9.22 -11.54
CA PRO A 791 0.44 9.12 -11.58
C PRO A 791 -0.23 10.50 -11.64
N SER A 792 -1.23 10.68 -12.52
CA SER A 792 -2.01 11.93 -12.56
C SER A 792 -3.11 11.89 -11.51
N MET A 793 -3.11 12.90 -10.65
CA MET A 793 -3.94 12.97 -9.45
C MET A 793 -4.78 14.24 -9.47
N THR A 794 -6.11 14.09 -9.42
CA THR A 794 -7.02 15.22 -9.20
C THR A 794 -6.90 15.72 -7.77
N ALA A 795 -7.31 16.97 -7.53
CA ALA A 795 -7.27 17.63 -6.22
C ALA A 795 -8.06 16.91 -5.10
N PHE A 796 -8.76 15.84 -5.45
CA PHE A 796 -9.17 14.75 -4.57
C PHE A 796 -8.89 13.42 -5.27
N SER A 797 -7.96 12.62 -4.76
CA SER A 797 -7.72 11.27 -5.27
C SER A 797 -7.19 10.33 -4.19
N THR A 798 -7.57 9.06 -4.30
CA THR A 798 -6.90 7.92 -3.68
C THR A 798 -5.97 7.26 -4.68
N SER A 799 -5.04 6.43 -4.21
CA SER A 799 -4.25 5.51 -5.06
C SER A 799 -5.13 4.73 -6.05
N ARG A 800 -6.34 4.34 -5.63
CA ARG A 800 -7.35 3.65 -6.46
C ARG A 800 -7.98 4.50 -7.57
N SER A 801 -8.00 5.82 -7.39
CA SER A 801 -8.52 6.74 -8.41
C SER A 801 -7.44 7.34 -9.30
N ALA A 802 -6.16 7.19 -8.95
CA ALA A 802 -5.04 7.76 -9.70
C ALA A 802 -4.93 7.16 -11.10
N LEU A 803 -4.59 7.99 -12.09
CA LEU A 803 -4.28 7.52 -13.44
C LEU A 803 -2.81 7.13 -13.49
N HIS A 804 -2.54 5.84 -13.31
CA HIS A 804 -1.24 5.23 -13.58
C HIS A 804 -0.97 5.24 -15.09
N LYS A 805 0.30 5.41 -15.47
CA LYS A 805 0.69 5.69 -16.86
C LYS A 805 1.19 4.46 -17.62
N GLU A 806 1.21 3.31 -16.98
CA GLU A 806 1.53 2.04 -17.59
C GLU A 806 0.54 1.72 -18.71
N GLY A 807 1.07 1.41 -19.90
CA GLY A 807 0.25 1.12 -21.07
C GLY A 807 -0.32 2.35 -21.79
N LEU A 808 0.04 3.59 -21.40
CA LEU A 808 -0.40 4.81 -22.09
C LEU A 808 0.61 5.27 -23.15
N LEU A 809 0.12 5.57 -24.35
CA LEU A 809 0.85 6.20 -25.45
C LEU A 809 0.20 7.55 -25.78
N PHE A 810 0.96 8.63 -25.70
CA PHE A 810 0.54 9.96 -26.15
C PHE A 810 1.22 10.30 -27.47
N LEU A 811 0.40 10.52 -28.50
CA LEU A 811 0.79 10.96 -29.83
C LEU A 811 0.45 12.44 -29.94
N ILE A 812 1.45 13.31 -29.82
CA ILE A 812 1.27 14.75 -29.67
C ILE A 812 1.62 15.45 -30.99
N HIS A 813 0.63 16.09 -31.58
CA HIS A 813 0.83 17.04 -32.67
C HIS A 813 1.00 18.44 -32.09
N VAL A 814 2.14 19.07 -32.36
CA VAL A 814 2.42 20.45 -31.94
C VAL A 814 2.40 21.38 -33.16
N THR A 815 1.61 22.44 -33.07
CA THR A 815 1.70 23.53 -34.05
C THR A 815 2.79 24.50 -33.61
N GLY A 816 3.90 24.57 -34.34
CA GLY A 816 5.03 25.45 -34.04
C GLY A 816 6.13 24.80 -33.20
N THR A 817 6.74 25.58 -32.29
CA THR A 817 7.90 25.14 -31.49
C THR A 817 7.48 24.22 -30.35
N ILE A 818 8.14 23.07 -30.22
CA ILE A 818 7.97 22.14 -29.10
C ILE A 818 8.59 22.78 -27.85
N THR A 819 7.79 22.92 -26.79
CA THR A 819 8.28 23.51 -25.53
C THR A 819 9.29 22.57 -24.83
N PRO A 820 10.21 23.11 -24.00
CA PRO A 820 11.14 22.29 -23.23
C PRO A 820 10.43 21.24 -22.35
N GLU A 821 9.23 21.55 -21.87
CA GLU A 821 8.41 20.65 -21.06
C GLU A 821 7.97 19.42 -21.86
N VAL A 822 7.42 19.61 -23.06
CA VAL A 822 7.02 18.48 -23.92
C VAL A 822 8.25 17.74 -24.43
N LYS A 823 9.29 18.47 -24.84
CA LYS A 823 10.56 17.89 -25.34
C LYS A 823 11.23 16.98 -24.30
N SER A 824 11.26 17.38 -23.04
CA SER A 824 11.86 16.58 -21.96
C SER A 824 11.10 15.30 -21.62
N ARG A 825 9.86 15.15 -22.09
CA ARG A 825 8.99 13.99 -21.84
C ARG A 825 8.82 13.12 -23.09
N ALA A 826 9.18 13.63 -24.26
CA ALA A 826 9.16 12.91 -25.52
C ALA A 826 10.07 11.68 -25.47
N SER A 827 9.50 10.50 -25.73
CA SER A 827 10.25 9.28 -26.02
C SER A 827 10.92 9.39 -27.39
N ILE A 828 10.26 10.03 -28.36
CA ILE A 828 10.78 10.28 -29.70
C ILE A 828 10.15 11.55 -30.28
N ILE A 829 10.92 12.31 -31.07
CA ILE A 829 10.45 13.45 -31.84
C ILE A 829 10.63 13.12 -33.33
N LEU A 830 9.53 13.21 -34.10
CA LEU A 830 9.43 12.80 -35.51
C LEU A 830 9.21 13.97 -36.47
#